data_AF-X4ZGZ6-F1
#
_entry.id   AF-X4ZGZ6-F1
#
_cell.length_a   1.000
_cell.length_b   1.000
_cell.length_c   1.000
_cell.angle_alpha   90.00
_cell.angle_beta   90.00
_cell.angle_gamma   90.00
#
_symmetry.space_group_name_H-M   'P 1'
#
loop_
_entity.id
_entity.type
_entity.pdbx_description
1 polymer ?
#
loop_
_entity_poly.entity_id
_entity_poly.type
_entity_poly.pdbx_seq_one_letter_code
_entity_poly.pdbx_strand_id
1 'polypeptide(L)'
;MKKPIAYWTFDEGQGNQAAESVSGQADTVQFALGKGRFQAPRDPVWAEGIKGKALSFDGYSTFIRRLAGQTAQPVENLTITAWLAPRTYDYGAENRLSAIVNQHNREKKEGYILGLFRYGALSLQAGVDGEWLETWSSEPVPLHRWSFVSAVFAGSEGRISIYLNGRKTAETLLDQPLKITPSSADLLIGRNNNGVILAESFIMNHYDGWMDELAIYDSALTEDEIRRQYEQDLQPYEGVIPSIQREAMEIPRSYFAADRHRPQFHMNPPGHWMNEPHAPLYFGGQYHLFYQQNPNGPFYHHIHWGHAVSPDLVHWRDLPTALSPEAGLDPDGIWSGSAAYDPDGMPVLFYTIGNNGETPNQSIGIAQSAYPADGDNDLKTWLKHPSPIVRQERGAGLFGEFRDPFVWSEEGIYYMLVGTGAGGEEEGGTALVYVSSDMLNWECRGPLYISDYAKYPYLGKAWELPVLLPLPLEGKEAASSGKHVLLISPWGEGAKVEVNYWVGVWDRETCRFTPDDEEPGLIDVGDFHFTGPSGMVDPRTGRSLVFTIAQGERTPEIDYDCGWAHGAGMPVSLFLRADGRLGVEPVEETERLRGRRLLSAAGSSLEEINRQLADVSGDLLEIILSFHSCRAEQFGISLRRSPDGAEETVIRFNRPEQRLEVDRTKTTLDERERTRGIQGGLLPIGEEDLHLHIFVDRSLIECYAGGLKSLTTRAYPSRLDALGLLLWADGPVEHVDMEVWEMTPAYSW
;
A
#
# COMPACT_ATOMS: atom_id res chain seq x y z
N MET A 1 -31.84 -3.78 35.22
CA MET A 1 -30.42 -3.89 34.82
C MET A 1 -29.64 -2.83 35.57
N LYS A 2 -28.40 -3.13 35.96
CA LYS A 2 -27.50 -2.12 36.53
C LYS A 2 -27.27 -1.02 35.49
N LYS A 3 -27.02 0.21 35.95
CA LYS A 3 -26.79 1.35 35.05
C LYS A 3 -25.29 1.54 34.80
N PRO A 4 -24.88 1.88 33.58
CA PRO A 4 -23.48 2.24 33.32
C PRO A 4 -23.13 3.55 34.00
N ILE A 5 -21.83 3.73 34.28
CA ILE A 5 -21.23 4.99 34.74
C ILE A 5 -20.78 5.86 33.55
N ALA A 6 -20.59 5.25 32.39
CA ALA A 6 -20.35 5.93 31.11
C ALA A 6 -20.90 5.07 29.96
N TYR A 7 -21.54 5.69 28.97
CA TYR A 7 -22.12 4.99 27.83
C TYR A 7 -22.15 5.85 26.55
N TRP A 8 -21.38 5.44 25.56
CA TRP A 8 -21.35 6.01 24.21
C TRP A 8 -22.21 5.13 23.28
N THR A 9 -23.30 5.69 22.78
CA THR A 9 -24.18 4.99 21.82
C THR A 9 -23.65 5.08 20.39
N PHE A 10 -22.84 6.10 20.08
CA PHE A 10 -22.37 6.39 18.72
C PHE A 10 -23.48 6.63 17.69
N ASP A 11 -24.64 7.13 18.16
CA ASP A 11 -25.83 7.39 17.33
C ASP A 11 -25.78 8.71 16.54
N GLU A 12 -24.74 9.53 16.69
CA GLU A 12 -24.68 10.87 16.08
C GLU A 12 -24.74 10.84 14.56
N GLY A 13 -24.08 9.85 13.94
CA GLY A 13 -24.11 9.59 12.50
C GLY A 13 -23.44 10.65 11.61
N GLN A 14 -22.96 11.75 12.18
CA GLN A 14 -22.26 12.84 11.50
C GLN A 14 -21.52 13.73 12.51
N GLY A 15 -20.64 14.61 12.02
CA GLY A 15 -19.87 15.50 12.89
C GLY A 15 -18.71 14.80 13.58
N ASN A 16 -18.04 15.54 14.46
CA ASN A 16 -16.82 15.10 15.15
C ASN A 16 -16.99 14.98 16.68
N GLN A 17 -18.21 14.77 17.15
CA GLN A 17 -18.53 14.64 18.57
C GLN A 17 -19.16 13.27 18.82
N ALA A 18 -18.80 12.66 19.95
CA ALA A 18 -19.47 11.48 20.49
C ALA A 18 -19.99 11.83 21.89
N ALA A 19 -21.29 11.76 22.09
CA ALA A 19 -21.96 12.04 23.34
C ALA A 19 -21.89 10.81 24.27
N GLU A 20 -21.52 11.07 25.51
CA GLU A 20 -21.61 10.10 26.58
C GLU A 20 -22.92 10.33 27.35
N SER A 21 -23.84 9.39 27.21
CA SER A 21 -25.25 9.54 27.55
C SER A 21 -25.55 9.59 29.05
N VAL A 22 -24.63 9.17 29.94
CA VAL A 22 -24.83 9.19 31.39
C VAL A 22 -24.56 10.58 31.96
N SER A 23 -23.41 11.19 31.62
CA SER A 23 -23.08 12.55 32.07
C SER A 23 -23.64 13.65 31.16
N GLY A 24 -23.96 13.32 29.91
CA GLY A 24 -24.33 14.28 28.86
C GLY A 24 -23.14 15.06 28.29
N GLN A 25 -21.90 14.71 28.66
CA GLN A 25 -20.70 15.31 28.10
C GLN A 25 -20.46 14.81 26.67
N ALA A 26 -20.15 15.72 25.75
CA ALA A 26 -19.67 15.38 24.42
C ALA A 26 -18.14 15.35 24.41
N ASP A 27 -17.56 14.30 23.82
CA ASP A 27 -16.14 14.18 23.58
C ASP A 27 -15.82 14.37 22.09
N THR A 28 -14.76 15.11 21.78
CA THR A 28 -14.30 15.27 20.41
C THR A 28 -13.64 13.99 19.90
N VAL A 29 -14.13 13.49 18.77
CA VAL A 29 -13.49 12.42 18.00
C VAL A 29 -12.28 13.02 17.27
N GLN A 30 -11.09 12.56 17.64
CA GLN A 30 -9.87 12.88 16.92
C GLN A 30 -9.84 12.11 15.60
N PHE A 31 -9.33 12.73 14.55
CA PHE A 31 -9.22 12.15 13.21
C PHE A 31 -8.21 12.96 12.40
N ALA A 32 -7.31 12.30 11.65
CA ALA A 32 -6.24 12.97 10.91
C ALA A 32 -6.76 14.03 9.92
N LEU A 33 -7.82 13.70 9.17
CA LEU A 33 -8.41 14.63 8.21
C LEU A 33 -9.26 15.74 8.85
N GLY A 34 -9.47 15.70 10.18
CA GLY A 34 -10.22 16.69 10.93
C GLY A 34 -9.62 18.11 10.88
N LYS A 35 -8.32 18.23 10.54
CA LYS A 35 -7.67 19.52 10.33
C LYS A 35 -7.65 19.97 8.87
N GLY A 36 -7.85 19.05 7.91
CA GLY A 36 -7.79 19.34 6.49
C GLY A 36 -6.40 19.79 6.00
N ARG A 37 -5.39 18.92 6.10
CA ARG A 37 -4.10 19.21 5.45
C ARG A 37 -4.24 18.94 3.95
N PHE A 38 -3.97 19.95 3.12
CA PHE A 38 -4.07 19.90 1.66
C PHE A 38 -5.47 19.68 1.06
N GLN A 39 -6.49 19.60 1.91
CA GLN A 39 -7.91 19.57 1.55
C GLN A 39 -8.77 20.23 2.64
N ALA A 40 -10.07 20.40 2.42
CA ALA A 40 -10.95 20.89 3.47
C ALA A 40 -11.02 19.90 4.66
N PRO A 41 -11.19 20.38 5.92
CA PRO A 41 -11.45 19.53 7.06
C PRO A 41 -12.60 18.56 6.83
N ARG A 42 -12.49 17.34 7.36
CA ARG A 42 -13.54 16.32 7.26
C ARG A 42 -13.93 15.78 8.63
N ASP A 43 -15.19 15.42 8.75
CA ASP A 43 -15.69 14.68 9.90
C ASP A 43 -15.18 13.22 9.88
N PRO A 44 -15.07 12.58 11.05
CA PRO A 44 -14.85 11.14 11.15
C PRO A 44 -15.98 10.34 10.50
N VAL A 45 -15.71 9.05 10.30
CA VAL A 45 -16.59 8.15 9.56
C VAL A 45 -17.62 7.52 10.48
N TRP A 46 -18.88 7.63 10.08
CA TRP A 46 -20.00 6.97 10.74
C TRP A 46 -20.56 5.88 9.85
N ALA A 47 -21.01 4.78 10.45
CA ALA A 47 -21.55 3.61 9.79
C ALA A 47 -22.92 3.24 10.36
N GLU A 48 -23.60 2.27 9.73
CA GLU A 48 -24.78 1.65 10.33
C GLU A 48 -24.35 0.77 11.50
N GLY A 49 -24.93 1.04 12.68
CA GLY A 49 -24.65 0.28 13.90
C GLY A 49 -25.48 -0.99 13.99
N ILE A 50 -25.19 -1.79 15.03
CA ILE A 50 -26.14 -2.81 15.49
C ILE A 50 -27.38 -2.12 16.09
N LYS A 51 -27.22 -0.91 16.64
CA LYS A 51 -28.30 -0.07 17.14
C LYS A 51 -28.05 1.36 16.67
N GLY A 52 -28.87 1.82 15.74
CA GLY A 52 -28.73 3.17 15.19
C GLY A 52 -27.45 3.31 14.37
N LYS A 53 -26.46 4.07 14.86
CA LYS A 53 -25.20 4.33 14.14
C LYS A 53 -23.99 3.77 14.89
N ALA A 54 -22.87 3.67 14.19
CA ALA A 54 -21.59 3.27 14.75
C ALA A 54 -20.51 4.26 14.34
N LEU A 55 -19.46 4.36 15.16
CA LEU A 55 -18.26 5.11 14.81
C LEU A 55 -17.24 4.16 14.18
N SER A 56 -16.66 4.56 13.05
CA SER A 56 -15.63 3.79 12.36
C SER A 56 -14.24 4.31 12.71
N PHE A 57 -13.41 3.43 13.26
CA PHE A 57 -12.03 3.67 13.63
C PHE A 57 -11.10 3.20 12.51
N ASP A 58 -10.06 3.98 12.20
CA ASP A 58 -9.21 3.80 11.02
C ASP A 58 -7.89 3.06 11.29
N GLY A 59 -7.66 2.62 12.53
CA GLY A 59 -6.42 1.93 12.89
C GLY A 59 -5.20 2.81 13.14
N TYR A 60 -5.29 4.14 13.06
CA TYR A 60 -4.14 5.02 13.41
C TYR A 60 -4.45 6.42 13.95
N SER A 61 -5.60 7.01 13.61
CA SER A 61 -5.88 8.42 13.88
C SER A 61 -7.22 8.69 14.54
N THR A 62 -8.18 7.78 14.36
CA THR A 62 -9.51 7.92 14.94
C THR A 62 -9.52 7.44 16.38
N PHE A 63 -9.76 8.35 17.34
CA PHE A 63 -9.88 7.99 18.75
C PHE A 63 -10.64 9.06 19.55
N ILE A 64 -11.13 8.68 20.73
CA ILE A 64 -11.74 9.61 21.69
C ILE A 64 -10.86 9.70 22.92
N ARG A 65 -10.73 10.90 23.49
CA ARG A 65 -9.98 11.16 24.72
C ARG A 65 -10.86 11.88 25.74
N ARG A 66 -10.93 11.32 26.94
CA ARG A 66 -11.49 11.97 28.12
C ARG A 66 -10.43 12.11 29.21
N LEU A 67 -10.27 13.32 29.73
CA LEU A 67 -9.24 13.61 30.72
C LEU A 67 -9.44 12.81 32.00
N ALA A 68 -8.35 12.36 32.63
CA ALA A 68 -8.38 11.50 33.82
C ALA A 68 -9.27 12.04 34.97
N GLY A 69 -9.34 13.38 35.12
CA GLY A 69 -10.16 14.03 36.14
C GLY A 69 -11.66 14.08 35.84
N GLN A 70 -12.09 13.68 34.64
CA GLN A 70 -13.48 13.68 34.17
C GLN A 70 -14.06 12.26 34.08
N THR A 71 -13.29 11.25 34.49
CA THR A 71 -13.65 9.83 34.39
C THR A 71 -13.76 9.23 35.77
N ALA A 72 -14.85 8.53 36.05
CA ALA A 72 -14.91 7.66 37.22
C ALA A 72 -13.97 6.46 37.02
N GLN A 73 -13.18 6.14 38.04
CA GLN A 73 -12.23 5.02 38.00
C GLN A 73 -12.74 3.85 38.85
N PRO A 74 -13.29 2.80 38.22
CA PRO A 74 -13.73 1.63 38.95
C PRO A 74 -12.55 0.91 39.61
N VAL A 75 -12.69 0.60 40.90
CA VAL A 75 -11.64 -0.03 41.72
C VAL A 75 -12.01 -1.47 42.08
N GLU A 76 -13.21 -1.66 42.64
CA GLU A 76 -13.64 -2.98 43.15
C GLU A 76 -14.31 -3.83 42.10
N ASN A 77 -15.12 -3.25 41.22
CA ASN A 77 -15.77 -3.96 40.14
C ASN A 77 -15.76 -3.11 38.87
N LEU A 78 -15.64 -3.77 37.73
CA LEU A 78 -15.70 -3.18 36.41
C LEU A 78 -16.46 -4.13 35.49
N THR A 79 -17.39 -3.61 34.70
CA THR A 79 -17.84 -4.30 33.48
C THR A 79 -17.68 -3.36 32.29
N ILE A 80 -17.20 -3.88 31.18
CA ILE A 80 -17.17 -3.18 29.89
C ILE A 80 -17.96 -4.01 28.89
N THR A 81 -18.85 -3.37 28.13
CA THR A 81 -19.58 -4.00 27.01
C THR A 81 -19.43 -3.14 25.76
N ALA A 82 -19.29 -3.76 24.59
CA ALA A 82 -19.32 -3.06 23.30
C ALA A 82 -19.75 -4.01 22.18
N TRP A 83 -20.33 -3.47 21.12
CA TRP A 83 -20.44 -4.13 19.83
C TRP A 83 -19.27 -3.70 18.95
N LEU A 84 -18.62 -4.69 18.34
CA LEU A 84 -17.43 -4.49 17.51
C LEU A 84 -17.58 -5.20 16.17
N ALA A 85 -17.14 -4.56 15.10
CA ALA A 85 -16.87 -5.20 13.82
C ALA A 85 -15.46 -4.80 13.38
N PRO A 86 -14.41 -5.57 13.77
CA PRO A 86 -13.05 -5.29 13.34
C PRO A 86 -12.91 -5.37 11.83
N ARG A 87 -12.21 -4.42 11.23
CA ARG A 87 -11.86 -4.45 9.81
C ARG A 87 -10.56 -5.20 9.59
N THR A 88 -9.55 -4.92 10.41
CA THR A 88 -8.29 -5.65 10.45
C THR A 88 -7.81 -5.85 11.89
N TYR A 89 -6.77 -6.67 12.07
CA TYR A 89 -6.06 -6.78 13.33
C TYR A 89 -4.72 -6.06 13.22
N ASP A 90 -4.33 -5.33 14.27
CA ASP A 90 -2.98 -4.75 14.37
C ASP A 90 -1.91 -5.85 14.52
N TYR A 91 -0.66 -5.50 14.20
CA TYR A 91 0.50 -6.38 14.33
C TYR A 91 0.81 -6.79 15.79
N GLY A 92 0.31 -6.04 16.76
CA GLY A 92 0.54 -6.31 18.18
C GLY A 92 1.93 -5.88 18.64
N ALA A 93 2.41 -4.72 18.15
CA ALA A 93 3.72 -4.18 18.47
C ALA A 93 3.98 -4.14 19.99
N GLU A 94 5.17 -4.57 20.41
CA GLU A 94 5.57 -4.74 21.82
C GLU A 94 4.60 -5.55 22.70
N ASN A 95 3.87 -6.51 22.11
CA ASN A 95 2.86 -7.30 22.80
C ASN A 95 1.82 -6.43 23.53
N ARG A 96 1.38 -5.35 22.87
CA ARG A 96 0.34 -4.43 23.37
C ARG A 96 -0.97 -4.66 22.64
N LEU A 97 -2.09 -4.49 23.36
CA LEU A 97 -3.42 -4.57 22.78
C LEU A 97 -3.75 -3.31 21.98
N SER A 98 -4.42 -3.51 20.85
CA SER A 98 -5.22 -2.48 20.21
C SER A 98 -6.44 -2.19 21.06
N ALA A 99 -6.48 -0.99 21.64
CA ALA A 99 -7.44 -0.67 22.68
C ALA A 99 -8.84 -0.44 22.10
N ILE A 100 -9.83 -1.18 22.60
CA ILE A 100 -11.24 -0.83 22.46
C ILE A 100 -11.50 0.35 23.38
N VAL A 101 -11.19 0.19 24.66
CA VAL A 101 -11.18 1.26 25.67
C VAL A 101 -10.13 0.96 26.73
N ASN A 102 -9.44 2.00 27.19
CA ASN A 102 -8.49 1.88 28.29
C ASN A 102 -8.35 3.14 29.13
N GLN A 103 -7.89 2.94 30.35
CA GLN A 103 -7.33 3.98 31.20
C GLN A 103 -6.24 3.31 32.05
N HIS A 104 -5.03 3.21 31.50
CA HIS A 104 -3.97 2.41 32.10
C HIS A 104 -2.56 2.97 31.90
N ASN A 105 -1.66 2.48 32.74
CA ASN A 105 -0.23 2.52 32.54
C ASN A 105 0.34 1.13 32.87
N ARG A 106 0.68 0.37 31.82
CA ARG A 106 1.17 -1.01 31.95
C ARG A 106 2.45 -1.08 32.78
N GLU A 107 3.40 -0.17 32.53
CA GLU A 107 4.70 -0.15 33.20
C GLU A 107 4.60 0.15 34.70
N LYS A 108 3.63 0.99 35.08
CA LYS A 108 3.30 1.25 36.49
C LYS A 108 2.35 0.21 37.09
N LYS A 109 1.83 -0.70 36.26
CA LYS A 109 0.82 -1.69 36.61
C LYS A 109 -0.42 -1.04 37.23
N GLU A 110 -0.94 -0.02 36.55
CA GLU A 110 -2.11 0.77 36.94
C GLU A 110 -3.20 0.68 35.88
N GLY A 111 -4.45 0.68 36.33
CA GLY A 111 -5.65 0.84 35.50
C GLY A 111 -6.07 -0.43 34.78
N TYR A 112 -6.78 -0.27 33.67
CA TYR A 112 -7.34 -1.37 32.88
C TYR A 112 -7.34 -1.09 31.38
N ILE A 113 -7.33 -2.16 30.59
CA ILE A 113 -7.51 -2.13 29.14
C ILE A 113 -8.35 -3.34 28.71
N LEU A 114 -9.37 -3.07 27.89
CA LEU A 114 -10.03 -4.07 27.05
C LEU A 114 -9.59 -3.82 25.61
N GLY A 115 -9.06 -4.85 24.95
CA GLY A 115 -8.54 -4.68 23.59
C GLY A 115 -8.36 -5.98 22.84
N LEU A 116 -8.03 -5.85 21.57
CA LEU A 116 -7.71 -6.96 20.67
C LEU A 116 -6.18 -7.05 20.50
N PHE A 117 -5.69 -8.27 20.41
CA PHE A 117 -4.35 -8.59 19.94
C PHE A 117 -4.43 -9.26 18.56
N ARG A 118 -3.28 -9.73 18.06
CA ARG A 118 -3.15 -10.42 16.78
C ARG A 118 -4.25 -11.48 16.59
N TYR A 119 -4.78 -11.56 15.38
CA TYR A 119 -5.78 -12.56 14.98
C TYR A 119 -7.08 -12.53 15.80
N GLY A 120 -7.44 -11.37 16.35
CA GLY A 120 -8.70 -11.15 17.06
C GLY A 120 -8.70 -11.64 18.52
N ALA A 121 -7.54 -11.98 19.08
CA ALA A 121 -7.44 -12.42 20.47
C ALA A 121 -7.88 -11.30 21.43
N LEU A 122 -9.03 -11.48 22.08
CA LEU A 122 -9.61 -10.51 23.00
C LEU A 122 -9.04 -10.69 24.42
N SER A 123 -8.67 -9.58 25.06
CA SER A 123 -8.17 -9.62 26.44
C SER A 123 -8.65 -8.44 27.28
N LEU A 124 -8.95 -8.75 28.54
CA LEU A 124 -9.02 -7.76 29.62
C LEU A 124 -7.73 -7.87 30.43
N GLN A 125 -7.04 -6.74 30.59
CA GLN A 125 -5.85 -6.64 31.43
C GLN A 125 -6.01 -5.52 32.44
N ALA A 126 -5.48 -5.72 33.65
CA ALA A 126 -5.58 -4.75 34.72
C ALA A 126 -4.39 -4.79 35.67
N GLY A 127 -4.03 -3.61 36.19
CA GLY A 127 -3.08 -3.45 37.28
C GLY A 127 -3.74 -3.73 38.62
N VAL A 128 -3.27 -4.74 39.36
CA VAL A 128 -3.81 -5.17 40.66
C VAL A 128 -2.67 -5.42 41.63
N ASP A 129 -2.66 -4.71 42.75
CA ASP A 129 -1.69 -4.87 43.85
C ASP A 129 -0.22 -4.88 43.39
N GLY A 130 0.11 -4.08 42.39
CA GLY A 130 1.47 -4.02 41.82
C GLY A 130 1.81 -5.19 40.89
N GLU A 131 0.82 -5.92 40.38
CA GLU A 131 0.94 -6.90 39.30
C GLU A 131 0.07 -6.54 38.09
N TRP A 132 0.47 -7.00 36.90
CA TRP A 132 -0.30 -6.84 35.66
C TRP A 132 -0.99 -8.17 35.35
N LEU A 133 -2.30 -8.23 35.60
CA LEU A 133 -3.10 -9.42 35.36
C LEU A 133 -3.68 -9.38 33.96
N GLU A 134 -3.63 -10.50 33.26
CA GLU A 134 -4.17 -10.66 31.92
C GLU A 134 -5.15 -11.84 31.89
N THR A 135 -6.31 -11.65 31.27
CA THR A 135 -7.26 -12.72 30.99
C THR A 135 -7.52 -12.71 29.49
N TRP A 136 -7.41 -13.87 28.84
CA TRP A 136 -7.46 -14.01 27.39
C TRP A 136 -8.64 -14.89 26.99
N SER A 137 -9.47 -14.41 26.06
CA SER A 137 -10.55 -15.20 25.46
C SER A 137 -9.98 -16.44 24.78
N SER A 138 -10.65 -17.58 24.93
CA SER A 138 -10.32 -18.80 24.16
C SER A 138 -10.78 -18.73 22.69
N GLU A 139 -11.53 -17.69 22.33
CA GLU A 139 -12.09 -17.50 20.99
C GLU A 139 -11.78 -16.09 20.46
N PRO A 140 -11.44 -15.96 19.16
CA PRO A 140 -11.15 -14.67 18.55
C PRO A 140 -12.43 -13.91 18.20
N VAL A 141 -12.32 -12.58 18.17
CA VAL A 141 -13.34 -11.71 17.55
C VAL A 141 -13.12 -11.72 16.04
N PRO A 142 -14.08 -12.16 15.21
CA PRO A 142 -13.90 -12.27 13.75
C PRO A 142 -13.85 -10.90 13.05
N LEU A 143 -13.13 -10.83 11.93
CA LEU A 143 -13.19 -9.69 11.01
C LEU A 143 -14.55 -9.58 10.31
N HIS A 144 -14.92 -8.35 9.94
CA HIS A 144 -16.07 -8.02 9.09
C HIS A 144 -17.42 -8.56 9.58
N ARG A 145 -17.55 -8.76 10.90
CA ARG A 145 -18.77 -9.26 11.52
C ARG A 145 -18.95 -8.65 12.90
N TRP A 146 -20.17 -8.21 13.18
CA TRP A 146 -20.57 -7.75 14.51
C TRP A 146 -20.36 -8.84 15.56
N SER A 147 -19.75 -8.44 16.67
CA SER A 147 -19.54 -9.27 17.85
C SER A 147 -19.82 -8.44 19.10
N PHE A 148 -20.65 -8.97 19.99
CA PHE A 148 -20.86 -8.36 21.30
C PHE A 148 -19.78 -8.85 22.25
N VAL A 149 -18.87 -7.97 22.65
CA VAL A 149 -17.82 -8.28 23.60
C VAL A 149 -18.19 -7.77 24.97
N SER A 150 -17.85 -8.54 26.01
CA SER A 150 -17.97 -8.06 27.39
C SER A 150 -16.84 -8.59 28.26
N ALA A 151 -16.38 -7.76 29.18
CA ALA A 151 -15.35 -8.13 30.15
C ALA A 151 -15.77 -7.68 31.55
N VAL A 152 -15.66 -8.59 32.52
CA VAL A 152 -16.08 -8.39 33.91
C VAL A 152 -14.89 -8.60 34.83
N PHE A 153 -14.57 -7.59 35.63
CA PHE A 153 -13.71 -7.69 36.80
C PHE A 153 -14.61 -7.65 38.05
N ALA A 154 -14.75 -8.78 38.72
CA ALA A 154 -15.50 -8.94 39.96
C ALA A 154 -14.52 -9.05 41.13
N GLY A 155 -13.99 -7.91 41.58
CA GLY A 155 -12.86 -7.87 42.50
C GLY A 155 -13.16 -8.53 43.85
N SER A 156 -14.37 -8.35 44.40
CA SER A 156 -14.77 -9.02 45.65
C SER A 156 -14.80 -10.56 45.55
N GLU A 157 -14.93 -11.11 44.35
CA GLU A 157 -14.96 -12.55 44.07
C GLU A 157 -13.62 -13.08 43.58
N GLY A 158 -12.59 -12.23 43.45
CA GLY A 158 -11.30 -12.65 42.92
C GLY A 158 -11.32 -13.04 41.44
N ARG A 159 -12.33 -12.59 40.68
CA ARG A 159 -12.65 -13.13 39.34
C ARG A 159 -12.55 -12.09 38.24
N ILE A 160 -11.97 -12.50 37.10
CA ILE A 160 -12.01 -11.79 35.82
C ILE A 160 -12.63 -12.72 34.77
N SER A 161 -13.60 -12.26 34.00
CA SER A 161 -14.28 -13.07 32.98
C SER A 161 -14.43 -12.31 31.67
N ILE A 162 -14.35 -13.03 30.55
CA ILE A 162 -14.58 -12.49 29.21
C ILE A 162 -15.73 -13.25 28.57
N TYR A 163 -16.58 -12.51 27.86
CA TYR A 163 -17.74 -13.02 27.15
C TYR A 163 -17.71 -12.54 25.71
N LEU A 164 -18.10 -13.44 24.81
CA LEU A 164 -18.28 -13.16 23.39
C LEU A 164 -19.68 -13.62 22.99
N ASN A 165 -20.46 -12.71 22.42
CA ASN A 165 -21.85 -12.95 21.99
C ASN A 165 -22.71 -13.55 23.11
N GLY A 166 -22.59 -12.99 24.32
CA GLY A 166 -23.36 -13.41 25.49
C GLY A 166 -22.87 -14.68 26.19
N ARG A 167 -21.82 -15.35 25.70
CA ARG A 167 -21.27 -16.59 26.29
C ARG A 167 -19.89 -16.36 26.89
N LYS A 168 -19.63 -16.93 28.06
CA LYS A 168 -18.31 -16.89 28.69
C LYS A 168 -17.27 -17.67 27.88
N THR A 169 -16.16 -17.02 27.52
CA THR A 169 -15.05 -17.61 26.77
C THR A 169 -13.75 -17.69 27.57
N ALA A 170 -13.65 -16.97 28.70
CA ALA A 170 -12.53 -17.08 29.62
C ALA A 170 -12.89 -16.69 31.05
N GLU A 171 -12.13 -17.23 32.00
CA GLU A 171 -12.21 -16.89 33.41
C GLU A 171 -10.83 -17.05 34.06
N THR A 172 -10.41 -16.03 34.79
CA THR A 172 -9.30 -16.08 35.74
C THR A 172 -9.89 -15.93 37.13
N LEU A 173 -9.57 -16.88 38.02
CA LEU A 173 -10.04 -16.90 39.41
C LEU A 173 -8.84 -16.97 40.35
N LEU A 174 -8.80 -16.06 41.32
CA LEU A 174 -7.76 -15.97 42.34
C LEU A 174 -8.38 -16.13 43.73
N ASP A 175 -7.67 -16.77 44.65
CA ASP A 175 -8.13 -17.07 46.02
C ASP A 175 -8.11 -15.85 46.96
N GLN A 176 -8.22 -14.64 46.42
CA GLN A 176 -8.23 -13.39 47.17
C GLN A 176 -9.03 -12.31 46.43
N PRO A 177 -9.61 -11.34 47.16
CA PRO A 177 -10.21 -10.16 46.53
C PRO A 177 -9.17 -9.36 45.73
N LEU A 178 -9.60 -8.77 44.63
CA LEU A 178 -8.77 -7.96 43.73
C LEU A 178 -9.25 -6.50 43.75
N LYS A 179 -8.30 -5.57 43.59
CA LYS A 179 -8.60 -4.15 43.41
C LYS A 179 -7.76 -3.58 42.28
N ILE A 180 -8.42 -2.95 41.30
CA ILE A 180 -7.73 -2.23 40.25
C ILE A 180 -6.98 -1.05 40.89
N THR A 181 -5.68 -0.96 40.66
CA THR A 181 -4.89 0.21 41.04
C THR A 181 -5.26 1.38 40.12
N PRO A 182 -5.76 2.51 40.64
CA PRO A 182 -6.13 3.66 39.80
C PRO A 182 -4.96 4.18 38.95
N SER A 183 -5.24 4.71 37.75
CA SER A 183 -4.22 5.30 36.88
C SER A 183 -4.44 6.79 36.72
N SER A 184 -3.36 7.56 36.61
CA SER A 184 -3.43 8.98 36.26
C SER A 184 -3.56 9.24 34.75
N ALA A 185 -3.63 8.17 33.94
CA ALA A 185 -3.81 8.29 32.49
C ALA A 185 -5.24 8.74 32.13
N ASP A 186 -5.37 9.33 30.94
CA ASP A 186 -6.67 9.66 30.37
C ASP A 186 -7.40 8.40 29.91
N LEU A 187 -8.72 8.43 29.90
CA LEU A 187 -9.51 7.39 29.24
C LEU A 187 -9.45 7.61 27.74
N LEU A 188 -9.01 6.59 27.01
CA LEU A 188 -9.01 6.59 25.54
C LEU A 188 -9.89 5.46 25.02
N ILE A 189 -10.62 5.75 23.93
CA ILE A 189 -11.40 4.77 23.15
C ILE A 189 -10.76 4.69 21.76
N GLY A 190 -10.48 3.48 21.30
CA GLY A 190 -9.86 3.21 19.99
C GLY A 190 -8.34 3.40 19.91
N ARG A 191 -7.68 3.80 21.01
CA ARG A 191 -6.24 4.08 21.07
C ARG A 191 -5.61 3.64 22.38
N ASN A 192 -4.43 3.02 22.29
CA ASN A 192 -3.64 2.65 23.47
C ASN A 192 -3.04 3.90 24.17
N ASN A 193 -3.15 3.98 25.51
CA ASN A 193 -2.54 5.05 26.31
C ASN A 193 -1.02 5.18 26.10
N ASN A 194 -0.37 4.06 25.87
CA ASN A 194 1.04 3.94 25.61
C ASN A 194 1.17 3.11 24.32
N GLY A 195 0.72 3.61 23.18
CA GLY A 195 0.98 2.95 21.88
C GLY A 195 2.46 3.02 21.52
N VAL A 196 2.96 2.04 20.75
CA VAL A 196 4.33 2.07 20.21
C VAL A 196 4.46 3.20 19.18
N ILE A 197 5.54 3.99 19.26
CA ILE A 197 5.79 5.07 18.30
C ILE A 197 6.61 4.51 17.13
N LEU A 198 6.10 4.66 15.92
CA LEU A 198 6.74 4.29 14.66
C LEU A 198 6.98 5.55 13.82
N ALA A 199 8.19 5.64 13.24
CA ALA A 199 8.60 6.75 12.37
C ALA A 199 8.24 8.14 12.94
N GLU A 200 8.40 8.31 14.25
CA GLU A 200 8.18 9.54 15.04
C GLU A 200 6.73 10.07 15.11
N SER A 201 5.89 9.78 14.10
CA SER A 201 4.55 10.37 13.95
C SER A 201 3.42 9.36 14.15
N PHE A 202 3.65 8.08 13.90
CA PHE A 202 2.62 7.05 13.99
C PHE A 202 2.61 6.41 15.36
N ILE A 203 1.42 6.26 15.93
CA ILE A 203 1.23 5.58 17.21
C ILE A 203 0.44 4.32 16.91
N MET A 204 1.04 3.16 17.15
CA MET A 204 0.46 1.86 16.88
C MET A 204 -0.54 1.46 17.97
N ASN A 205 -1.09 0.24 17.86
CA ASN A 205 -2.03 -0.33 18.83
C ASN A 205 -3.36 0.45 18.91
N HIS A 206 -3.88 0.82 17.75
CA HIS A 206 -5.21 1.40 17.59
C HIS A 206 -6.21 0.33 17.12
N TYR A 207 -7.46 0.51 17.51
CA TYR A 207 -8.54 -0.31 16.97
C TYR A 207 -8.83 0.10 15.52
N ASP A 208 -9.03 -0.90 14.64
CA ASP A 208 -9.45 -0.71 13.25
C ASP A 208 -10.78 -1.44 13.00
N GLY A 209 -11.85 -0.69 12.73
CA GLY A 209 -13.19 -1.25 12.56
C GLY A 209 -14.31 -0.40 13.17
N TRP A 210 -15.52 -0.93 13.16
CA TRP A 210 -16.70 -0.23 13.67
C TRP A 210 -16.96 -0.58 15.13
N MET A 211 -17.30 0.43 15.93
CA MET A 211 -17.70 0.27 17.34
C MET A 211 -19.05 0.90 17.57
N ASP A 212 -19.88 0.19 18.34
CA ASP A 212 -21.22 0.59 18.71
C ASP A 212 -21.48 0.25 20.19
N GLU A 213 -22.36 0.98 20.85
CA GLU A 213 -22.85 0.71 22.21
C GLU A 213 -21.78 0.46 23.29
N LEU A 214 -20.73 1.28 23.36
CA LEU A 214 -19.67 1.13 24.37
C LEU A 214 -20.16 1.61 25.75
N ALA A 215 -20.28 0.70 26.71
CA ALA A 215 -20.69 1.01 28.08
C ALA A 215 -19.69 0.51 29.13
N ILE A 216 -19.48 1.32 30.16
CA ILE A 216 -18.63 1.03 31.32
C ILE A 216 -19.50 1.06 32.58
N TYR A 217 -19.33 0.06 33.45
CA TYR A 217 -20.04 -0.10 34.72
C TYR A 217 -19.04 -0.19 35.87
N ASP A 218 -19.35 0.38 37.02
CA ASP A 218 -18.63 0.19 38.30
C ASP A 218 -19.13 -1.03 39.09
N SER A 219 -19.81 -1.95 38.41
CA SER A 219 -20.41 -3.14 38.99
C SER A 219 -20.14 -4.35 38.12
N ALA A 220 -20.04 -5.53 38.74
CA ALA A 220 -19.87 -6.79 38.04
C ALA A 220 -21.24 -7.27 37.52
N LEU A 221 -21.47 -7.24 36.21
CA LEU A 221 -22.68 -7.82 35.62
C LEU A 221 -22.63 -9.35 35.71
N THR A 222 -23.79 -9.97 35.90
CA THR A 222 -23.87 -11.44 35.86
C THR A 222 -23.90 -11.95 34.42
N GLU A 223 -23.57 -13.22 34.22
CA GLU A 223 -23.66 -13.88 32.92
C GLU A 223 -25.08 -13.76 32.31
N ASP A 224 -26.14 -13.88 33.12
CA ASP A 224 -27.52 -13.69 32.68
C ASP A 224 -27.86 -12.23 32.32
N GLU A 225 -27.20 -11.23 32.92
CA GLU A 225 -27.35 -9.83 32.51
C GLU A 225 -26.71 -9.60 31.14
N ILE A 226 -25.47 -10.09 30.95
CA ILE A 226 -24.73 -9.97 29.67
C ILE A 226 -25.46 -10.69 28.54
N ARG A 227 -25.90 -11.93 28.77
CA ARG A 227 -26.67 -12.70 27.80
C ARG A 227 -27.96 -12.01 27.41
N ARG A 228 -28.71 -11.46 28.38
CA ARG A 228 -29.96 -10.74 28.09
C ARG A 228 -29.72 -9.44 27.31
N GLN A 229 -28.63 -8.72 27.56
CA GLN A 229 -28.29 -7.53 26.79
C GLN A 229 -28.03 -7.89 25.33
N TYR A 230 -27.18 -8.91 25.09
CA TYR A 230 -26.94 -9.45 23.76
C TYR A 230 -28.23 -9.88 23.03
N GLU A 231 -29.08 -10.66 23.70
CA GLU A 231 -30.36 -11.12 23.15
C GLU A 231 -31.31 -9.96 22.84
N GLN A 232 -31.31 -8.90 23.67
CA GLN A 232 -32.15 -7.71 23.48
C GLN A 232 -31.71 -6.89 22.28
N ASP A 233 -30.41 -6.65 22.13
CA ASP A 233 -29.86 -5.89 21.01
C ASP A 233 -30.11 -6.61 19.67
N LEU A 234 -30.25 -7.94 19.68
CA LEU A 234 -30.59 -8.73 18.49
C LEU A 234 -32.09 -8.93 18.24
N GLN A 235 -32.99 -8.46 19.11
CA GLN A 235 -34.43 -8.58 18.87
C GLN A 235 -34.89 -7.96 17.54
N PRO A 236 -34.41 -6.76 17.12
CA PRO A 236 -34.76 -6.20 15.82
C PRO A 236 -34.31 -7.05 14.62
N TYR A 237 -33.37 -7.97 14.84
CA TYR A 237 -32.79 -8.85 13.83
C TYR A 237 -33.20 -10.32 14.02
N GLU A 238 -34.31 -10.57 14.72
CA GLU A 238 -34.85 -11.90 14.98
C GLU A 238 -33.83 -12.85 15.66
N GLY A 239 -32.92 -12.31 16.46
CA GLY A 239 -31.88 -13.08 17.15
C GLY A 239 -30.66 -13.42 16.27
N VAL A 240 -30.59 -12.93 15.04
CA VAL A 240 -29.49 -13.19 14.10
C VAL A 240 -28.60 -11.95 13.99
N ILE A 241 -27.28 -12.14 14.08
CA ILE A 241 -26.33 -11.04 13.83
C ILE A 241 -26.44 -10.61 12.36
N PRO A 242 -26.74 -9.34 12.05
CA PRO A 242 -26.83 -8.87 10.68
C PRO A 242 -25.47 -8.96 9.97
N SER A 243 -25.48 -9.34 8.70
CA SER A 243 -24.28 -9.40 7.87
C SER A 243 -23.80 -8.01 7.48
N ILE A 244 -22.49 -7.79 7.49
CA ILE A 244 -21.86 -6.58 6.96
C ILE A 244 -21.39 -6.86 5.53
N GLN A 245 -21.68 -5.96 4.59
CA GLN A 245 -21.05 -5.99 3.27
C GLN A 245 -19.61 -5.49 3.42
N ARG A 246 -18.61 -6.28 3.00
CA ARG A 246 -17.18 -5.95 3.22
C ARG A 246 -16.83 -4.59 2.64
N GLU A 247 -17.35 -4.30 1.45
CA GLU A 247 -17.16 -3.06 0.71
C GLU A 247 -17.64 -1.83 1.50
N ALA A 248 -18.61 -1.98 2.41
CA ALA A 248 -19.08 -0.89 3.25
C ALA A 248 -18.05 -0.50 4.33
N MET A 249 -17.16 -1.41 4.73
CA MET A 249 -16.12 -1.17 5.72
C MET A 249 -14.84 -0.58 5.11
N GLU A 250 -14.71 -0.60 3.80
CA GLU A 250 -13.51 -0.08 3.11
C GLU A 250 -13.40 1.43 3.27
N ILE A 251 -12.17 1.94 3.20
CA ILE A 251 -11.90 3.38 3.29
C ILE A 251 -12.47 4.06 2.03
N PRO A 252 -13.43 5.00 2.14
CA PRO A 252 -13.98 5.65 0.98
C PRO A 252 -12.92 6.52 0.31
N ARG A 253 -12.54 6.16 -0.91
CA ARG A 253 -11.56 6.91 -1.71
C ARG A 253 -11.88 8.40 -1.81
N SER A 254 -13.17 8.72 -1.90
CA SER A 254 -13.71 10.08 -2.02
C SER A 254 -13.31 10.98 -0.85
N TYR A 255 -12.74 10.42 0.22
CA TYR A 255 -12.17 11.16 1.34
C TYR A 255 -10.94 11.98 0.99
N PHE A 256 -10.19 11.52 -0.01
CA PHE A 256 -8.95 12.15 -0.43
C PHE A 256 -9.07 12.76 -1.83
N ALA A 257 -10.24 12.69 -2.48
CA ALA A 257 -10.46 13.22 -3.82
C ALA A 257 -10.15 14.71 -3.95
N ALA A 258 -10.34 15.47 -2.86
CA ALA A 258 -10.07 16.91 -2.79
C ALA A 258 -8.62 17.25 -2.37
N ASP A 259 -7.80 16.26 -2.02
CA ASP A 259 -6.39 16.46 -1.71
C ASP A 259 -5.65 16.91 -2.98
N ARG A 260 -5.11 18.13 -2.92
CA ARG A 260 -4.38 18.77 -4.04
C ARG A 260 -3.09 18.08 -4.45
N HIS A 261 -2.61 17.11 -3.66
CA HIS A 261 -1.44 16.31 -3.99
C HIS A 261 -1.79 14.88 -4.34
N ARG A 262 -3.05 14.43 -4.18
CA ARG A 262 -3.40 13.04 -4.46
C ARG A 262 -3.48 12.77 -5.97
N PRO A 263 -2.68 11.83 -6.52
CA PRO A 263 -2.79 11.45 -7.93
C PRO A 263 -4.22 11.02 -8.30
N GLN A 264 -4.68 11.45 -9.47
CA GLN A 264 -6.06 11.26 -9.95
C GLN A 264 -6.16 10.22 -11.06
N PHE A 265 -5.13 10.06 -11.89
CA PHE A 265 -5.14 9.10 -12.99
C PHE A 265 -4.05 8.02 -12.89
N HIS A 266 -3.17 8.11 -11.89
CA HIS A 266 -2.34 7.00 -11.45
C HIS A 266 -3.08 6.12 -10.45
N MET A 267 -2.88 4.80 -10.54
CA MET A 267 -3.41 3.87 -9.54
C MET A 267 -2.78 4.18 -8.17
N ASN A 268 -3.59 4.18 -7.11
CA ASN A 268 -3.12 4.32 -5.71
C ASN A 268 -4.14 3.63 -4.78
N PRO A 269 -3.84 3.29 -3.50
CA PRO A 269 -4.81 2.63 -2.63
C PRO A 269 -5.91 3.62 -2.23
N PRO A 270 -7.12 3.18 -1.84
CA PRO A 270 -8.18 4.08 -1.38
C PRO A 270 -7.73 5.06 -0.29
N GLY A 271 -6.88 4.60 0.62
CA GLY A 271 -6.15 5.38 1.61
C GLY A 271 -4.96 4.57 2.13
N HIS A 272 -4.32 5.05 3.19
CA HIS A 272 -3.21 4.38 3.85
C HIS A 272 -2.00 4.16 2.91
N TRP A 273 -1.17 3.16 3.20
CA TRP A 273 0.10 2.94 2.53
C TRP A 273 0.00 1.78 1.54
N MET A 274 0.57 1.96 0.34
CA MET A 274 0.86 0.87 -0.59
C MET A 274 2.36 0.78 -0.89
N ASN A 275 2.86 -0.39 -1.29
CA ASN A 275 4.15 -0.55 -1.98
C ASN A 275 3.97 -0.86 -3.47
N GLU A 276 4.91 -1.58 -4.10
CA GLU A 276 4.80 -2.04 -5.48
C GLU A 276 3.45 -2.70 -5.81
N PRO A 277 2.81 -2.26 -6.90
CA PRO A 277 1.80 -3.06 -7.56
C PRO A 277 2.45 -4.29 -8.17
N HIS A 278 1.84 -5.44 -7.96
CA HIS A 278 2.38 -6.72 -8.38
C HIS A 278 1.28 -7.75 -8.72
N ALA A 279 1.74 -8.94 -9.13
CA ALA A 279 0.89 -10.04 -9.56
C ALA A 279 -0.19 -9.66 -10.60
N PRO A 280 0.16 -8.89 -11.65
CA PRO A 280 -0.82 -8.52 -12.67
C PRO A 280 -1.32 -9.77 -13.42
N LEU A 281 -2.64 -9.88 -13.60
CA LEU A 281 -3.27 -10.96 -14.37
C LEU A 281 -4.50 -10.44 -15.12
N TYR A 282 -4.95 -11.15 -16.16
CA TYR A 282 -6.16 -10.82 -16.90
C TYR A 282 -7.14 -11.99 -16.84
N PHE A 283 -8.29 -11.79 -16.19
CA PHE A 283 -9.28 -12.82 -15.98
C PHE A 283 -10.70 -12.27 -16.07
N GLY A 284 -11.64 -13.06 -16.59
CA GLY A 284 -13.05 -12.66 -16.60
C GLY A 284 -13.37 -11.34 -17.32
N GLY A 285 -12.51 -10.87 -18.22
CA GLY A 285 -12.67 -9.59 -18.92
C GLY A 285 -11.95 -8.40 -18.28
N GLN A 286 -11.25 -8.59 -17.15
CA GLN A 286 -10.65 -7.53 -16.34
C GLN A 286 -9.16 -7.80 -16.11
N TYR A 287 -8.34 -6.74 -16.10
CA TYR A 287 -7.01 -6.76 -15.52
C TYR A 287 -7.17 -6.67 -13.99
N HIS A 288 -6.50 -7.54 -13.26
CA HIS A 288 -6.36 -7.46 -11.81
C HIS A 288 -4.94 -7.05 -11.48
N LEU A 289 -4.81 -6.12 -10.55
CA LEU A 289 -3.53 -5.68 -10.01
C LEU A 289 -3.61 -5.73 -8.49
N PHE A 290 -2.65 -6.42 -7.88
CA PHE A 290 -2.48 -6.47 -6.44
C PHE A 290 -1.39 -5.50 -6.04
N TYR A 291 -1.27 -5.22 -4.75
CA TYR A 291 -0.21 -4.36 -4.23
C TYR A 291 -0.03 -4.65 -2.75
N GLN A 292 1.20 -4.51 -2.25
CA GLN A 292 1.38 -4.54 -0.80
C GLN A 292 0.65 -3.35 -0.19
N GLN A 293 -0.02 -3.54 0.94
CA GLN A 293 -0.66 -2.47 1.67
C GLN A 293 -0.55 -2.66 3.18
N ASN A 294 -0.67 -1.56 3.92
CA ASN A 294 -0.91 -1.59 5.35
C ASN A 294 -2.31 -1.04 5.65
N PRO A 295 -3.27 -1.90 6.02
CA PRO A 295 -4.63 -1.46 6.31
C PRO A 295 -4.74 -0.66 7.60
N ASN A 296 -3.71 -0.62 8.44
CA ASN A 296 -3.72 0.12 9.71
C ASN A 296 -3.17 1.55 9.61
N GLY A 297 -2.76 2.05 8.44
CA GLY A 297 -2.40 3.46 8.28
C GLY A 297 -1.36 3.72 7.20
N PRO A 298 -1.02 5.00 6.94
CA PRO A 298 -0.12 5.41 5.87
C PRO A 298 1.37 5.22 6.25
N PHE A 299 1.76 4.00 6.65
CA PHE A 299 3.13 3.61 6.99
C PHE A 299 3.43 2.13 6.69
N TYR A 300 4.69 1.79 6.44
CA TYR A 300 5.15 0.41 6.28
C TYR A 300 5.11 -0.37 7.60
N HIS A 301 4.35 -1.48 7.66
CA HIS A 301 4.45 -2.46 8.74
C HIS A 301 3.72 -3.79 8.44
N HIS A 302 2.43 -3.90 8.77
CA HIS A 302 1.66 -5.15 8.77
C HIS A 302 1.14 -5.49 7.37
N ILE A 303 2.00 -6.06 6.53
CA ILE A 303 1.75 -6.16 5.09
C ILE A 303 0.63 -7.15 4.74
N HIS A 304 -0.34 -6.64 4.00
CA HIS A 304 -1.43 -7.35 3.33
C HIS A 304 -1.32 -7.15 1.81
N TRP A 305 -2.14 -7.84 1.02
CA TRP A 305 -2.30 -7.55 -0.41
C TRP A 305 -3.62 -6.84 -0.68
N GLY A 306 -3.56 -5.60 -1.13
CA GLY A 306 -4.70 -4.88 -1.70
C GLY A 306 -5.01 -5.35 -3.12
N HIS A 307 -6.16 -4.93 -3.66
CA HIS A 307 -6.66 -5.44 -4.93
C HIS A 307 -7.44 -4.37 -5.70
N ALA A 308 -7.07 -4.16 -6.96
CA ALA A 308 -7.81 -3.31 -7.88
C ALA A 308 -8.03 -4.03 -9.21
N VAL A 309 -9.12 -3.69 -9.90
CA VAL A 309 -9.44 -4.21 -11.23
C VAL A 309 -9.65 -3.09 -12.23
N SER A 310 -9.33 -3.36 -13.49
CA SER A 310 -9.53 -2.43 -14.60
C SER A 310 -9.95 -3.17 -15.88
N PRO A 311 -10.91 -2.65 -16.66
CA PRO A 311 -11.20 -3.19 -17.98
C PRO A 311 -10.16 -2.80 -19.05
N ASP A 312 -9.33 -1.81 -18.77
CA ASP A 312 -8.51 -1.11 -19.78
C ASP A 312 -7.17 -0.56 -19.27
N LEU A 313 -6.65 -1.07 -18.15
CA LEU A 313 -5.38 -0.67 -17.51
C LEU A 313 -5.33 0.76 -16.95
N VAL A 314 -6.35 1.59 -17.17
CA VAL A 314 -6.33 3.01 -16.78
C VAL A 314 -7.54 3.45 -15.97
N HIS A 315 -8.70 2.80 -16.13
CA HIS A 315 -9.85 3.01 -15.25
C HIS A 315 -9.92 1.92 -14.19
N TRP A 316 -9.72 2.27 -12.93
CA TRP A 316 -9.57 1.31 -11.84
C TRP A 316 -10.76 1.32 -10.89
N ARG A 317 -11.08 0.14 -10.34
CA ARG A 317 -12.03 -0.05 -9.25
C ARG A 317 -11.36 -0.82 -8.12
N ASP A 318 -11.50 -0.29 -6.90
CA ASP A 318 -10.99 -0.91 -5.69
C ASP A 318 -11.82 -2.15 -5.31
N LEU A 319 -11.15 -3.19 -4.85
CA LEU A 319 -11.75 -4.40 -4.29
C LEU A 319 -11.27 -4.61 -2.85
N PRO A 320 -11.98 -5.44 -2.05
CA PRO A 320 -11.52 -5.81 -0.72
C PRO A 320 -10.11 -6.43 -0.75
N THR A 321 -9.42 -6.35 0.39
CA THR A 321 -8.11 -6.99 0.61
C THR A 321 -8.11 -8.44 0.13
N ALA A 322 -7.17 -8.80 -0.75
CA ALA A 322 -7.07 -10.12 -1.35
C ALA A 322 -6.45 -11.15 -0.39
N LEU A 323 -5.31 -10.81 0.23
CA LEU A 323 -4.60 -11.68 1.19
C LEU A 323 -4.30 -10.92 2.49
N SER A 324 -4.55 -11.58 3.62
CA SER A 324 -4.29 -11.07 4.98
C SER A 324 -3.48 -12.07 5.81
N PRO A 325 -2.54 -11.65 6.69
CA PRO A 325 -1.73 -12.54 7.52
C PRO A 325 -2.53 -13.53 8.38
N GLU A 326 -2.06 -14.76 8.47
CA GLU A 326 -2.63 -15.85 9.25
C GLU A 326 -1.62 -16.39 10.27
N ALA A 327 -2.08 -16.64 11.50
CA ALA A 327 -1.23 -17.02 12.64
C ALA A 327 -0.30 -18.23 12.38
N GLY A 328 -0.75 -19.20 11.59
CA GLY A 328 -0.04 -20.47 11.38
C GLY A 328 0.79 -20.55 10.11
N LEU A 329 0.74 -19.52 9.24
CA LEU A 329 1.35 -19.57 7.91
C LEU A 329 2.29 -18.40 7.69
N ASP A 330 1.72 -17.19 7.62
CA ASP A 330 2.39 -15.93 7.32
C ASP A 330 2.14 -14.88 8.42
N PRO A 331 2.48 -15.21 9.67
CA PRO A 331 2.04 -14.42 10.82
C PRO A 331 2.54 -12.98 10.79
N ASP A 332 3.71 -12.71 10.23
CA ASP A 332 4.35 -11.38 10.30
C ASP A 332 4.23 -10.57 9.01
N GLY A 333 3.55 -11.09 7.99
CA GLY A 333 3.26 -10.36 6.76
C GLY A 333 3.26 -11.22 5.50
N ILE A 334 2.65 -10.67 4.45
CA ILE A 334 2.55 -11.28 3.13
C ILE A 334 3.25 -10.35 2.14
N TRP A 335 4.52 -10.61 1.86
CA TRP A 335 5.30 -9.76 0.96
C TRP A 335 5.05 -10.14 -0.49
N SER A 336 5.72 -9.43 -1.39
CA SER A 336 5.41 -9.42 -2.82
C SER A 336 5.62 -10.78 -3.49
N GLY A 337 5.06 -10.85 -4.70
CA GLY A 337 5.13 -12.02 -5.56
C GLY A 337 4.40 -11.80 -6.88
N SER A 338 3.82 -12.86 -7.45
CA SER A 338 3.30 -12.87 -8.82
C SER A 338 2.00 -13.67 -8.93
N ALA A 339 1.41 -13.63 -10.12
CA ALA A 339 0.25 -14.44 -10.48
C ALA A 339 0.57 -15.33 -11.68
N ALA A 340 -0.07 -16.49 -11.75
CA ALA A 340 -0.06 -17.37 -12.91
C ALA A 340 -1.44 -18.05 -13.06
N TYR A 341 -1.58 -18.89 -14.07
CA TYR A 341 -2.76 -19.72 -14.26
C TYR A 341 -2.40 -21.18 -13.99
N ASP A 342 -3.30 -21.91 -13.34
CA ASP A 342 -3.16 -23.35 -13.17
C ASP A 342 -3.47 -24.12 -14.47
N PRO A 343 -3.32 -25.47 -14.51
CA PRO A 343 -3.59 -26.26 -15.70
C PRO A 343 -5.03 -26.15 -16.24
N ASP A 344 -5.99 -25.77 -15.39
CA ASP A 344 -7.39 -25.55 -15.75
C ASP A 344 -7.66 -24.07 -16.16
N GLY A 345 -6.62 -23.23 -16.18
CA GLY A 345 -6.69 -21.83 -16.53
C GLY A 345 -7.19 -20.93 -15.39
N MET A 346 -7.21 -21.42 -14.15
CA MET A 346 -7.68 -20.65 -12.99
C MET A 346 -6.57 -19.76 -12.41
N PRO A 347 -6.88 -18.54 -11.96
CA PRO A 347 -5.89 -17.65 -11.34
C PRO A 347 -5.31 -18.21 -10.04
N VAL A 348 -4.00 -18.07 -9.90
CA VAL A 348 -3.22 -18.47 -8.72
C VAL A 348 -2.24 -17.36 -8.35
N LEU A 349 -2.15 -17.03 -7.06
CA LEU A 349 -1.17 -16.09 -6.52
C LEU A 349 -0.02 -16.84 -5.86
N PHE A 350 1.20 -16.36 -6.08
CA PHE A 350 2.42 -16.78 -5.40
C PHE A 350 2.96 -15.60 -4.62
N TYR A 351 3.34 -15.82 -3.37
CA TYR A 351 3.73 -14.71 -2.48
C TYR A 351 4.82 -15.13 -1.50
N THR A 352 5.48 -14.16 -0.90
CA THR A 352 6.48 -14.41 0.13
C THR A 352 5.82 -14.40 1.51
N ILE A 353 5.96 -15.51 2.23
CA ILE A 353 5.54 -15.70 3.61
C ILE A 353 6.57 -15.07 4.54
N GLY A 354 6.14 -14.12 5.38
CA GLY A 354 6.93 -13.57 6.49
C GLY A 354 6.62 -14.28 7.80
N ASN A 355 7.62 -14.93 8.40
CA ASN A 355 7.51 -15.59 9.71
C ASN A 355 8.80 -15.45 10.52
N ASN A 356 8.84 -14.47 11.42
CA ASN A 356 10.00 -14.17 12.27
C ASN A 356 10.24 -15.25 13.35
N GLY A 357 9.31 -16.20 13.53
CA GLY A 357 9.51 -17.39 14.35
C GLY A 357 10.32 -18.50 13.68
N GLU A 358 10.58 -18.38 12.37
CA GLU A 358 11.37 -19.34 11.58
C GLU A 358 12.76 -18.78 11.20
N THR A 359 13.66 -19.66 10.77
CA THR A 359 14.99 -19.26 10.26
C THR A 359 15.34 -20.12 9.04
N PRO A 360 15.33 -19.55 7.81
CA PRO A 360 15.10 -18.14 7.51
C PRO A 360 13.62 -17.73 7.73
N ASN A 361 13.35 -16.44 7.85
CA ASN A 361 12.00 -15.92 8.10
C ASN A 361 11.15 -15.75 6.82
N GLN A 362 11.65 -16.24 5.68
CA GLN A 362 11.05 -16.08 4.35
C GLN A 362 10.87 -17.46 3.70
N SER A 363 9.70 -17.66 3.10
CA SER A 363 9.36 -18.85 2.29
C SER A 363 8.30 -18.49 1.25
N ILE A 364 7.98 -19.39 0.31
CA ILE A 364 6.99 -19.12 -0.74
C ILE A 364 5.66 -19.80 -0.41
N GLY A 365 4.59 -19.00 -0.41
CA GLY A 365 3.21 -19.44 -0.32
C GLY A 365 2.49 -19.40 -1.67
N ILE A 366 1.32 -20.04 -1.71
CA ILE A 366 0.43 -20.06 -2.87
C ILE A 366 -1.03 -19.91 -2.42
N ALA A 367 -1.84 -19.19 -3.20
CA ALA A 367 -3.27 -19.05 -2.96
C ALA A 367 -4.06 -19.22 -4.28
N GLN A 368 -5.08 -20.06 -4.26
CA GLN A 368 -5.94 -20.32 -5.41
C GLN A 368 -7.20 -19.46 -5.35
N SER A 369 -7.68 -18.98 -6.50
CA SER A 369 -8.95 -18.27 -6.54
C SER A 369 -10.11 -19.18 -6.13
N ALA A 370 -11.08 -18.63 -5.39
CA ALA A 370 -12.34 -19.30 -5.11
C ALA A 370 -13.33 -19.31 -6.30
N TYR A 371 -12.95 -18.74 -7.45
CA TYR A 371 -13.77 -18.67 -8.66
C TYR A 371 -14.50 -19.98 -9.04
N PRO A 372 -13.87 -21.18 -8.98
CA PRO A 372 -14.58 -22.42 -9.28
C PRO A 372 -15.81 -22.68 -8.39
N ALA A 373 -15.85 -22.09 -7.19
CA ALA A 373 -16.94 -22.24 -6.24
C ALA A 373 -17.95 -21.08 -6.29
N ASP A 374 -17.52 -19.83 -6.51
CA ASP A 374 -18.38 -18.64 -6.45
C ASP A 374 -18.68 -17.99 -7.81
N GLY A 375 -17.89 -18.26 -8.86
CA GLY A 375 -18.02 -17.68 -10.18
C GLY A 375 -17.72 -16.17 -10.24
N ASP A 376 -17.03 -15.61 -9.23
CA ASP A 376 -16.79 -14.17 -9.12
C ASP A 376 -15.58 -13.72 -9.94
N ASN A 377 -15.84 -13.06 -11.06
CA ASN A 377 -14.79 -12.48 -11.92
C ASN A 377 -14.00 -11.36 -11.23
N ASP A 378 -14.42 -10.84 -10.07
CA ASP A 378 -13.62 -9.88 -9.29
C ASP A 378 -12.54 -10.59 -8.46
N LEU A 379 -12.61 -11.91 -8.28
CA LEU A 379 -11.63 -12.70 -7.52
C LEU A 379 -11.44 -12.17 -6.08
N LYS A 380 -12.54 -11.89 -5.38
CA LYS A 380 -12.52 -11.31 -4.02
C LYS A 380 -12.13 -12.30 -2.92
N THR A 381 -12.06 -13.59 -3.25
CA THR A 381 -11.77 -14.66 -2.28
C THR A 381 -10.64 -15.55 -2.79
N TRP A 382 -9.63 -15.73 -1.93
CA TRP A 382 -8.45 -16.56 -2.19
C TRP A 382 -8.29 -17.61 -1.10
N LEU A 383 -7.99 -18.84 -1.51
CA LEU A 383 -7.78 -19.99 -0.63
C LEU A 383 -6.28 -20.28 -0.57
N LYS A 384 -5.65 -19.93 0.55
CA LYS A 384 -4.23 -20.21 0.78
C LYS A 384 -3.99 -21.69 0.97
N HIS A 385 -2.87 -22.18 0.43
CA HIS A 385 -2.36 -23.49 0.79
C HIS A 385 -1.89 -23.49 2.26
N PRO A 386 -2.19 -24.52 3.06
CA PRO A 386 -1.94 -24.51 4.51
C PRO A 386 -0.46 -24.57 4.92
N SER A 387 0.46 -24.68 3.98
CA SER A 387 1.90 -24.70 4.24
C SER A 387 2.68 -24.02 3.10
N PRO A 388 3.88 -23.49 3.36
CA PRO A 388 4.79 -23.03 2.31
C PRO A 388 5.06 -24.13 1.28
N ILE A 389 5.06 -23.77 0.00
CA ILE A 389 5.37 -24.67 -1.13
C ILE A 389 6.87 -24.73 -1.41
N VAL A 390 7.62 -23.68 -1.08
CA VAL A 390 9.09 -23.67 -1.17
C VAL A 390 9.67 -23.03 0.08
N ARG A 391 10.66 -23.68 0.68
CA ARG A 391 11.50 -23.12 1.75
C ARG A 391 12.92 -22.97 1.25
N GLN A 392 13.60 -21.93 1.71
CA GLN A 392 15.02 -21.77 1.38
C GLN A 392 15.86 -22.83 2.11
N GLU A 393 16.61 -23.61 1.34
CA GLU A 393 17.58 -24.56 1.87
C GLU A 393 18.94 -23.88 2.09
N ARG A 394 19.74 -24.41 3.03
CA ARG A 394 21.12 -23.92 3.20
C ARG A 394 21.94 -24.20 1.94
N GLY A 395 22.60 -23.18 1.41
CA GLY A 395 23.37 -23.26 0.17
C GLY A 395 22.56 -22.91 -1.08
N ALA A 396 21.24 -22.75 -0.97
CA ALA A 396 20.41 -22.19 -2.03
C ALA A 396 20.41 -20.66 -1.94
N GLY A 397 21.43 -20.05 -2.53
CA GLY A 397 21.64 -18.60 -2.52
C GLY A 397 22.07 -18.05 -1.15
N LEU A 398 21.87 -16.75 -0.97
CA LEU A 398 22.18 -16.02 0.27
C LEU A 398 21.11 -16.31 1.32
N PHE A 399 21.48 -17.11 2.32
CA PHE A 399 20.57 -17.57 3.36
C PHE A 399 19.98 -16.40 4.17
N GLY A 400 18.65 -16.30 4.21
CA GLY A 400 17.92 -15.18 4.82
C GLY A 400 17.38 -14.16 3.81
N GLU A 401 17.85 -14.19 2.56
CA GLU A 401 17.33 -13.39 1.45
C GLU A 401 16.65 -14.34 0.46
N PHE A 402 15.32 -14.43 0.48
CA PHE A 402 14.55 -15.38 -0.34
C PHE A 402 13.09 -14.94 -0.53
N ARG A 403 12.83 -14.12 -1.55
CA ARG A 403 11.51 -13.50 -1.71
C ARG A 403 11.15 -13.17 -3.15
N ASP A 404 9.94 -12.65 -3.31
CA ASP A 404 9.38 -12.08 -4.53
C ASP A 404 9.30 -13.08 -5.69
N PRO A 405 8.49 -14.15 -5.56
CA PRO A 405 8.37 -15.16 -6.59
C PRO A 405 7.79 -14.58 -7.88
N PHE A 406 8.41 -14.84 -9.03
CA PHE A 406 7.86 -14.55 -10.37
C PHE A 406 7.62 -15.85 -11.14
N VAL A 407 6.37 -16.15 -11.46
CA VAL A 407 5.95 -17.44 -12.04
C VAL A 407 5.41 -17.28 -13.46
N TRP A 408 5.85 -18.17 -14.36
CA TRP A 408 5.30 -18.30 -15.70
C TRP A 408 5.27 -19.77 -16.14
N SER A 409 4.61 -20.05 -17.26
CA SER A 409 4.52 -21.40 -17.83
C SER A 409 4.92 -21.45 -19.29
N GLU A 410 5.64 -22.49 -19.68
CA GLU A 410 5.95 -22.81 -21.08
C GLU A 410 5.68 -24.31 -21.32
N GLU A 411 4.88 -24.64 -22.34
CA GLU A 411 4.58 -26.03 -22.73
C GLU A 411 4.09 -26.94 -21.58
N GLY A 412 3.35 -26.37 -20.62
CA GLY A 412 2.81 -27.09 -19.46
C GLY A 412 3.81 -27.32 -18.32
N ILE A 413 5.00 -26.72 -18.40
CA ILE A 413 5.99 -26.66 -17.32
C ILE A 413 5.96 -25.27 -16.71
N TYR A 414 5.99 -25.21 -15.38
CA TYR A 414 6.02 -23.97 -14.61
C TYR A 414 7.44 -23.65 -14.17
N TYR A 415 7.79 -22.37 -14.26
CA TYR A 415 9.05 -21.82 -13.80
C TYR A 415 8.77 -20.74 -12.77
N MET A 416 9.60 -20.66 -11.74
CA MET A 416 9.52 -19.62 -10.72
C MET A 416 10.91 -19.03 -10.48
N LEU A 417 11.05 -17.71 -10.54
CA LEU A 417 12.20 -16.99 -10.02
C LEU A 417 11.96 -16.65 -8.55
N VAL A 418 12.98 -16.72 -7.71
CA VAL A 418 12.95 -16.18 -6.34
C VAL A 418 14.21 -15.35 -6.10
N GLY A 419 14.04 -14.07 -5.75
CA GLY A 419 15.12 -13.12 -5.52
C GLY A 419 15.98 -13.51 -4.31
N THR A 420 17.30 -13.45 -4.47
CA THR A 420 18.30 -13.77 -3.44
C THR A 420 19.67 -13.20 -3.84
N GLY A 421 20.72 -13.57 -3.10
CA GLY A 421 22.12 -13.44 -3.52
C GLY A 421 22.71 -14.78 -3.93
N ALA A 422 23.83 -14.78 -4.65
CA ALA A 422 24.55 -16.01 -4.99
C ALA A 422 25.06 -16.75 -3.74
N GLY A 423 25.55 -15.98 -2.75
CA GLY A 423 26.15 -16.53 -1.52
C GLY A 423 27.52 -17.17 -1.76
N GLY A 424 28.20 -17.56 -0.69
CA GLY A 424 29.54 -18.17 -0.80
C GLY A 424 30.62 -17.19 -1.26
N GLU A 425 31.47 -17.60 -2.20
CA GLU A 425 32.56 -16.76 -2.75
C GLU A 425 32.06 -15.75 -3.80
N GLU A 426 30.87 -15.98 -4.39
CA GLU A 426 30.25 -15.09 -5.35
C GLU A 426 29.30 -14.13 -4.61
N GLU A 427 29.60 -12.83 -4.64
CA GLU A 427 28.87 -11.83 -3.83
C GLU A 427 27.69 -11.16 -4.55
N GLY A 428 27.41 -11.50 -5.81
CA GLY A 428 26.37 -10.84 -6.61
C GLY A 428 24.94 -11.24 -6.27
N GLY A 429 24.01 -10.31 -6.44
CA GLY A 429 22.59 -10.62 -6.49
C GLY A 429 22.24 -11.63 -7.59
N THR A 430 21.17 -12.39 -7.36
CA THR A 430 20.65 -13.37 -8.33
C THR A 430 19.16 -13.65 -8.10
N ALA A 431 18.56 -14.43 -9.00
CA ALA A 431 17.29 -15.09 -8.74
C ALA A 431 17.46 -16.60 -8.94
N LEU A 432 17.00 -17.41 -8.00
CA LEU A 432 16.99 -18.86 -8.15
C LEU A 432 15.83 -19.28 -9.04
N VAL A 433 16.10 -20.18 -9.98
CA VAL A 433 15.07 -20.78 -10.83
C VAL A 433 14.57 -22.07 -10.18
N TYR A 434 13.26 -22.18 -10.06
CA TYR A 434 12.56 -23.39 -9.67
C TYR A 434 11.70 -23.89 -10.82
N VAL A 435 11.56 -25.21 -10.95
CA VAL A 435 10.75 -25.86 -11.98
C VAL A 435 9.71 -26.77 -11.34
N SER A 436 8.48 -26.75 -11.87
CA SER A 436 7.38 -27.59 -11.42
C SER A 436 6.50 -28.06 -12.58
N SER A 437 5.78 -29.16 -12.36
CA SER A 437 4.72 -29.64 -13.26
C SER A 437 3.32 -29.46 -12.67
N ASP A 438 3.22 -29.09 -11.39
CA ASP A 438 1.95 -29.03 -10.65
C ASP A 438 1.81 -27.78 -9.77
N MET A 439 2.76 -26.84 -9.85
CA MET A 439 2.83 -25.58 -9.08
C MET A 439 3.01 -25.75 -7.56
N LEU A 440 3.10 -26.98 -7.06
CA LEU A 440 3.22 -27.30 -5.64
C LEU A 440 4.59 -27.88 -5.30
N ASN A 441 5.09 -28.78 -6.14
CA ASN A 441 6.37 -29.44 -5.96
C ASN A 441 7.40 -28.79 -6.88
N TRP A 442 8.41 -28.15 -6.29
CA TRP A 442 9.38 -27.33 -7.00
C TRP A 442 10.81 -27.87 -6.86
N GLU A 443 11.50 -28.02 -7.98
CA GLU A 443 12.92 -28.40 -8.05
C GLU A 443 13.77 -27.15 -8.30
N CYS A 444 14.74 -26.87 -7.42
CA CYS A 444 15.69 -25.78 -7.63
C CYS A 444 16.72 -26.13 -8.71
N ARG A 445 16.90 -25.26 -9.70
CA ARG A 445 17.83 -25.38 -10.83
C ARG A 445 19.03 -24.44 -10.73
N GLY A 446 19.17 -23.75 -9.60
CA GLY A 446 20.23 -22.81 -9.31
C GLY A 446 19.97 -21.39 -9.84
N PRO A 447 21.00 -20.53 -9.86
CA PRO A 447 20.86 -19.13 -10.22
C PRO A 447 20.54 -18.95 -11.71
N LEU A 448 19.62 -18.04 -12.01
CA LEU A 448 19.26 -17.62 -13.36
C LEU A 448 20.44 -16.92 -14.05
N TYR A 449 21.00 -15.94 -13.34
CA TYR A 449 22.12 -15.09 -13.73
C TYR A 449 22.71 -14.45 -12.46
N ILE A 450 24.02 -14.28 -12.38
CA ILE A 450 24.72 -13.66 -11.25
C ILE A 450 25.47 -12.44 -11.78
N SER A 451 25.19 -11.26 -11.24
CA SER A 451 25.94 -10.06 -11.63
C SER A 451 27.34 -10.05 -11.03
N ASP A 452 28.28 -9.44 -11.75
CA ASP A 452 29.61 -9.12 -11.21
C ASP A 452 29.53 -7.97 -10.20
N TYR A 453 29.40 -8.32 -8.91
CA TYR A 453 29.33 -7.37 -7.81
C TYR A 453 30.59 -6.50 -7.67
N ALA A 454 31.76 -7.04 -8.03
CA ALA A 454 33.01 -6.27 -7.94
C ALA A 454 33.03 -5.12 -8.95
N LYS A 455 32.42 -5.34 -10.12
CA LYS A 455 32.28 -4.34 -11.19
C LYS A 455 31.07 -3.43 -10.98
N TYR A 456 29.96 -3.96 -10.47
CA TYR A 456 28.68 -3.27 -10.32
C TYR A 456 28.11 -3.39 -8.90
N PRO A 457 28.78 -2.83 -7.87
CA PRO A 457 28.37 -3.01 -6.47
C PRO A 457 27.00 -2.39 -6.15
N TYR A 458 26.54 -1.42 -6.94
CA TYR A 458 25.23 -0.80 -6.80
C TYR A 458 24.07 -1.78 -7.11
N LEU A 459 24.34 -2.92 -7.74
CA LEU A 459 23.37 -3.99 -7.94
C LEU A 459 23.11 -4.84 -6.70
N GLY A 460 23.82 -4.55 -5.60
CA GLY A 460 23.61 -5.21 -4.32
C GLY A 460 24.06 -6.66 -4.30
N LYS A 461 24.09 -7.22 -3.09
CA LYS A 461 24.40 -8.64 -2.87
C LYS A 461 23.16 -9.54 -2.99
N ALA A 462 21.97 -8.95 -3.05
CA ALA A 462 20.71 -9.63 -3.25
C ALA A 462 19.81 -8.80 -4.18
N TRP A 463 18.87 -9.48 -4.83
CA TRP A 463 17.85 -8.85 -5.65
C TRP A 463 16.45 -9.08 -5.10
N GLU A 464 15.62 -8.06 -5.28
CA GLU A 464 14.18 -8.07 -5.08
C GLU A 464 13.47 -8.09 -6.43
N LEU A 465 12.25 -8.61 -6.43
CA LEU A 465 11.29 -8.53 -7.53
C LEU A 465 11.89 -8.90 -8.91
N PRO A 466 12.50 -10.09 -9.07
CA PRO A 466 13.00 -10.53 -10.36
C PRO A 466 11.85 -10.81 -11.33
N VAL A 467 11.87 -10.19 -12.50
CA VAL A 467 10.85 -10.35 -13.54
C VAL A 467 11.54 -10.72 -14.85
N LEU A 468 11.07 -11.77 -15.53
CA LEU A 468 11.56 -12.21 -16.84
C LEU A 468 10.42 -12.19 -17.85
N LEU A 469 10.51 -11.31 -18.85
CA LEU A 469 9.48 -11.17 -19.89
C LEU A 469 10.07 -11.37 -21.28
N PRO A 470 9.36 -12.03 -22.21
CA PRO A 470 9.73 -12.01 -23.62
C PRO A 470 9.63 -10.58 -24.17
N LEU A 471 10.45 -10.21 -25.14
CA LEU A 471 10.34 -8.92 -25.82
C LEU A 471 9.72 -9.10 -27.20
N PRO A 472 8.54 -8.52 -27.49
CA PRO A 472 8.05 -8.44 -28.86
C PRO A 472 8.89 -7.46 -29.68
N LEU A 473 8.88 -7.59 -31.01
CA LEU A 473 9.49 -6.59 -31.89
C LEU A 473 8.67 -5.29 -31.91
N GLU A 474 9.36 -4.16 -32.03
CA GLU A 474 8.74 -2.84 -32.20
C GLU A 474 7.64 -2.84 -33.28
N GLY A 475 6.46 -2.34 -32.92
CA GLY A 475 5.27 -2.30 -33.79
C GLY A 475 4.69 -3.67 -34.18
N LYS A 476 5.14 -4.77 -33.56
CA LYS A 476 4.69 -6.14 -33.85
C LYS A 476 4.39 -6.91 -32.57
N GLU A 477 3.23 -6.62 -31.99
CA GLU A 477 2.72 -7.34 -30.83
C GLU A 477 2.66 -8.86 -31.09
N ALA A 478 2.90 -9.65 -30.04
CA ALA A 478 2.98 -11.11 -30.07
C ALA A 478 4.05 -11.73 -31.01
N ALA A 479 4.77 -10.95 -31.81
CA ALA A 479 5.85 -11.47 -32.64
C ALA A 479 7.13 -11.63 -31.80
N SER A 480 7.48 -12.89 -31.51
CA SER A 480 8.69 -13.21 -30.76
C SER A 480 9.94 -12.65 -31.45
N SER A 481 10.73 -11.88 -30.70
CA SER A 481 12.07 -11.46 -31.11
C SER A 481 13.14 -12.52 -30.82
N GLY A 482 12.80 -13.57 -30.05
CA GLY A 482 13.76 -14.49 -29.44
C GLY A 482 14.55 -13.89 -28.26
N LYS A 483 14.29 -12.64 -27.87
CA LYS A 483 14.91 -11.96 -26.73
C LYS A 483 13.94 -11.85 -25.55
N HIS A 484 14.53 -11.73 -24.38
CA HIS A 484 13.86 -11.50 -23.11
C HIS A 484 14.49 -10.29 -22.42
N VAL A 485 13.74 -9.69 -21.50
CA VAL A 485 14.23 -8.72 -20.54
C VAL A 485 14.18 -9.34 -19.14
N LEU A 486 15.29 -9.28 -18.41
CA LEU A 486 15.35 -9.54 -16.98
C LEU A 486 15.37 -8.19 -16.26
N LEU A 487 14.40 -7.96 -15.37
CA LEU A 487 14.27 -6.75 -14.54
C LEU A 487 14.43 -7.14 -13.07
N ILE A 488 15.13 -6.31 -12.29
CA ILE A 488 15.31 -6.50 -10.84
C ILE A 488 15.32 -5.16 -10.11
N SER A 489 15.05 -5.20 -8.80
CA SER A 489 15.41 -4.12 -7.87
C SER A 489 16.58 -4.58 -6.98
N PRO A 490 17.73 -3.89 -6.99
CA PRO A 490 18.85 -4.19 -6.10
C PRO A 490 18.53 -4.02 -4.61
N TRP A 491 19.05 -4.92 -3.78
CA TRP A 491 18.88 -4.88 -2.32
C TRP A 491 20.20 -5.05 -1.55
N GLY A 492 20.27 -4.40 -0.39
CA GLY A 492 21.37 -4.47 0.55
C GLY A 492 22.17 -3.17 0.68
N GLU A 493 23.20 -3.19 1.50
CA GLU A 493 24.04 -2.02 1.77
C GLU A 493 24.71 -1.50 0.48
N GLY A 494 24.52 -0.21 0.18
CA GLY A 494 25.09 0.43 -1.00
C GLY A 494 24.37 0.14 -2.32
N ALA A 495 23.32 -0.70 -2.29
CA ALA A 495 22.50 -0.98 -3.46
C ALA A 495 21.65 0.24 -3.85
N LYS A 496 21.37 0.33 -5.15
CA LYS A 496 20.55 1.37 -5.78
C LYS A 496 19.25 0.72 -6.27
N VAL A 497 18.16 0.96 -5.55
CA VAL A 497 16.89 0.20 -5.66
C VAL A 497 16.16 0.38 -7.00
N GLU A 498 16.61 1.31 -7.84
CA GLU A 498 16.09 1.55 -9.19
C GLU A 498 15.99 0.26 -10.02
N VAL A 499 15.04 0.24 -10.94
CA VAL A 499 14.84 -0.92 -11.82
C VAL A 499 15.98 -1.03 -12.84
N ASN A 500 16.85 -2.00 -12.59
CA ASN A 500 17.92 -2.38 -13.50
C ASN A 500 17.45 -3.53 -14.38
N TYR A 501 17.94 -3.56 -15.63
CA TYR A 501 17.55 -4.58 -16.59
C TYR A 501 18.70 -5.06 -17.48
N TRP A 502 18.51 -6.25 -18.03
CA TRP A 502 19.31 -6.80 -19.13
C TRP A 502 18.41 -7.30 -20.25
N VAL A 503 18.80 -7.05 -21.49
CA VAL A 503 18.25 -7.74 -22.66
C VAL A 503 19.13 -8.96 -22.94
N GLY A 504 18.51 -10.10 -23.25
CA GLY A 504 19.26 -11.34 -23.46
C GLY A 504 18.40 -12.51 -23.90
N VAL A 505 18.91 -13.71 -23.67
CA VAL A 505 18.26 -14.98 -24.04
C VAL A 505 18.06 -15.82 -22.81
N TRP A 506 16.81 -16.27 -22.61
CA TRP A 506 16.44 -17.31 -21.66
C TRP A 506 16.54 -18.67 -22.35
N ASP A 507 17.28 -19.60 -21.72
CA ASP A 507 17.39 -20.99 -22.14
C ASP A 507 16.68 -21.90 -21.13
N ARG A 508 15.57 -22.48 -21.58
CA ARG A 508 14.72 -23.37 -20.77
C ARG A 508 15.38 -24.70 -20.40
N GLU A 509 16.31 -25.20 -21.20
CA GLU A 509 16.96 -26.50 -20.96
C GLU A 509 17.98 -26.38 -19.82
N THR A 510 18.77 -25.31 -19.86
CA THR A 510 19.79 -25.03 -18.84
C THR A 510 19.24 -24.23 -17.67
N CYS A 511 18.07 -23.61 -17.82
CA CYS A 511 17.47 -22.68 -16.85
C CYS A 511 18.40 -21.49 -16.55
N ARG A 512 18.96 -20.87 -17.60
CA ARG A 512 19.90 -19.75 -17.49
C ARG A 512 19.48 -18.59 -18.38
N PHE A 513 19.80 -17.39 -17.92
CA PHE A 513 19.69 -16.18 -18.72
C PHE A 513 21.09 -15.71 -19.13
N THR A 514 21.29 -15.48 -20.43
CA THR A 514 22.53 -14.93 -20.97
C THR A 514 22.25 -13.51 -21.47
N PRO A 515 22.77 -12.47 -20.79
CA PRO A 515 22.59 -11.10 -21.24
C PRO A 515 23.43 -10.81 -22.49
N ASP A 516 22.98 -9.88 -23.32
CA ASP A 516 23.72 -9.41 -24.51
C ASP A 516 24.91 -8.52 -24.12
N ASP A 517 24.79 -7.79 -23.01
CA ASP A 517 25.86 -7.02 -22.36
C ASP A 517 25.83 -7.29 -20.85
N GLU A 518 26.99 -7.34 -20.19
CA GLU A 518 27.06 -7.51 -18.74
C GLU A 518 26.63 -6.25 -17.99
N GLU A 519 26.80 -5.07 -18.59
CA GLU A 519 26.39 -3.80 -17.99
C GLU A 519 24.86 -3.67 -18.02
N PRO A 520 24.19 -3.53 -16.87
CA PRO A 520 22.74 -3.33 -16.83
C PRO A 520 22.35 -1.97 -17.41
N GLY A 521 21.16 -1.90 -17.99
CA GLY A 521 20.49 -0.64 -18.26
C GLY A 521 19.59 -0.22 -17.09
N LEU A 522 19.37 1.08 -16.93
CA LEU A 522 18.27 1.63 -16.13
C LEU A 522 17.08 1.92 -17.03
N ILE A 523 15.89 1.45 -16.70
CA ILE A 523 14.68 1.73 -17.49
C ILE A 523 14.18 3.16 -17.25
N ASP A 524 14.20 3.59 -15.99
CA ASP A 524 13.86 4.92 -15.53
C ASP A 524 15.10 5.59 -14.95
N VAL A 525 15.31 6.88 -15.24
CA VAL A 525 16.46 7.65 -14.78
C VAL A 525 16.13 8.62 -13.63
N GLY A 526 14.89 8.63 -13.16
CA GLY A 526 14.46 9.28 -11.94
C GLY A 526 14.93 8.51 -10.71
N ASP A 527 15.47 9.22 -9.74
CA ASP A 527 16.03 8.63 -8.51
C ASP A 527 14.89 8.16 -7.59
N PHE A 528 14.98 6.93 -7.08
CA PHE A 528 14.11 6.36 -6.05
C PHE A 528 12.59 6.30 -6.33
N HIS A 529 12.10 6.60 -7.54
CA HIS A 529 10.64 6.64 -7.77
C HIS A 529 10.10 5.43 -8.52
N PHE A 530 10.67 5.07 -9.67
CA PHE A 530 10.29 3.88 -10.45
C PHE A 530 11.08 2.68 -9.91
N THR A 531 10.48 1.97 -8.96
CA THR A 531 11.10 0.84 -8.27
C THR A 531 10.12 -0.33 -8.21
N GLY A 532 10.63 -1.50 -7.82
CA GLY A 532 9.83 -2.69 -7.59
C GLY A 532 9.06 -3.17 -8.82
N PRO A 533 9.75 -3.71 -9.83
CA PRO A 533 9.12 -4.11 -11.08
C PRO A 533 8.23 -5.33 -10.87
N SER A 534 7.03 -5.29 -11.46
CA SER A 534 6.19 -6.46 -11.68
C SER A 534 5.72 -6.47 -13.11
N GLY A 535 5.46 -7.64 -13.69
CA GLY A 535 5.09 -7.70 -15.10
C GLY A 535 4.26 -8.89 -15.49
N MET A 536 3.67 -8.79 -16.68
CA MET A 536 2.91 -9.86 -17.32
C MET A 536 3.10 -9.81 -18.83
N VAL A 537 2.87 -10.94 -19.49
CA VAL A 537 2.50 -10.94 -20.91
C VAL A 537 0.99 -10.78 -20.98
N ASP A 538 0.52 -9.68 -21.58
CA ASP A 538 -0.91 -9.43 -21.76
C ASP A 538 -1.51 -10.54 -22.65
N PRO A 539 -2.42 -11.40 -22.14
CA PRO A 539 -2.97 -12.48 -22.95
C PRO A 539 -3.89 -11.97 -24.06
N ARG A 540 -4.30 -10.70 -24.05
CA ARG A 540 -5.15 -10.11 -25.09
C ARG A 540 -4.35 -9.64 -26.30
N THR A 541 -3.18 -9.06 -26.08
CA THR A 541 -2.39 -8.40 -27.13
C THR A 541 -1.03 -9.05 -27.36
N GLY A 542 -0.50 -9.77 -26.38
CA GLY A 542 0.86 -10.30 -26.38
C GLY A 542 1.94 -9.26 -26.09
N ARG A 543 1.57 -8.07 -25.58
CA ARG A 543 2.51 -7.07 -25.06
C ARG A 543 3.13 -7.55 -23.75
N SER A 544 4.39 -7.19 -23.52
CA SER A 544 5.03 -7.33 -22.21
C SER A 544 4.81 -6.05 -21.42
N LEU A 545 3.99 -6.15 -20.38
CA LEU A 545 3.59 -5.01 -19.55
C LEU A 545 4.37 -5.03 -18.24
N VAL A 546 4.80 -3.85 -17.78
CA VAL A 546 5.44 -3.66 -16.49
C VAL A 546 4.70 -2.60 -15.68
N PHE A 547 4.61 -2.87 -14.38
CA PHE A 547 4.03 -2.01 -13.36
C PHE A 547 5.09 -1.78 -12.28
N THR A 548 5.09 -0.59 -11.69
CA THR A 548 6.02 -0.19 -10.64
C THR A 548 5.34 0.68 -9.61
N ILE A 549 5.92 0.74 -8.41
CA ILE A 549 5.58 1.80 -7.48
C ILE A 549 6.16 3.11 -8.01
N ALA A 550 5.45 4.21 -7.77
CA ALA A 550 5.94 5.58 -7.78
C ALA A 550 6.12 6.04 -6.32
N GLN A 551 7.31 5.84 -5.76
CA GLN A 551 7.55 6.11 -4.34
C GLN A 551 7.39 7.59 -4.01
N GLY A 552 6.88 7.85 -2.81
CA GLY A 552 6.73 9.18 -2.23
C GLY A 552 7.90 9.48 -1.29
N GLU A 553 8.25 10.76 -1.14
CA GLU A 553 9.34 11.21 -0.26
C GLU A 553 8.85 12.10 0.89
N ARG A 554 7.54 12.12 1.16
CA ARG A 554 6.98 12.99 2.21
C ARG A 554 7.45 12.54 3.59
N THR A 555 7.33 13.44 4.57
CA THR A 555 7.62 13.08 5.95
C THR A 555 6.50 12.21 6.53
N PRO A 556 6.79 11.37 7.54
CA PRO A 556 5.77 10.64 8.28
C PRO A 556 4.65 11.54 8.83
N GLU A 557 4.96 12.78 9.24
CA GLU A 557 3.95 13.74 9.72
C GLU A 557 2.99 14.15 8.60
N ILE A 558 3.51 14.41 7.39
CA ILE A 558 2.67 14.75 6.25
C ILE A 558 1.79 13.56 5.85
N ASP A 559 2.36 12.36 5.78
CA ASP A 559 1.60 11.15 5.45
C ASP A 559 0.52 10.84 6.50
N TYR A 560 0.81 11.05 7.80
CA TYR A 560 -0.20 10.96 8.87
C TYR A 560 -1.39 11.89 8.62
N ASP A 561 -1.11 13.17 8.38
CA ASP A 561 -2.13 14.20 8.20
C ASP A 561 -2.93 14.04 6.89
N CYS A 562 -2.31 13.48 5.84
CA CYS A 562 -2.97 13.24 4.56
C CYS A 562 -3.74 11.91 4.54
N GLY A 563 -3.33 10.93 5.35
CA GLY A 563 -3.97 9.62 5.46
C GLY A 563 -3.70 8.67 4.29
N TRP A 564 -2.73 8.96 3.42
CA TRP A 564 -2.31 8.09 2.33
C TRP A 564 -0.81 8.25 2.02
N ALA A 565 -0.19 7.23 1.43
CA ALA A 565 1.19 7.26 0.97
C ALA A 565 1.37 6.41 -0.30
N HIS A 566 2.23 6.90 -1.21
CA HIS A 566 2.63 6.25 -2.46
C HIS A 566 1.51 6.07 -3.50
N GLY A 567 1.86 5.46 -4.63
CA GLY A 567 1.01 5.22 -5.79
C GLY A 567 1.75 4.33 -6.79
N ALA A 568 1.09 3.83 -7.82
CA ALA A 568 1.73 3.18 -8.95
C ALA A 568 2.23 4.22 -9.97
N GLY A 569 3.27 3.87 -10.72
CA GLY A 569 3.59 4.54 -11.98
C GLY A 569 2.58 4.18 -13.08
N MET A 570 2.68 4.83 -14.23
CA MET A 570 1.93 4.38 -15.41
C MET A 570 2.37 2.97 -15.83
N PRO A 571 1.42 2.09 -16.21
CA PRO A 571 1.79 0.83 -16.84
C PRO A 571 2.57 1.12 -18.13
N VAL A 572 3.65 0.38 -18.34
CA VAL A 572 4.50 0.53 -19.54
C VAL A 572 4.51 -0.74 -20.36
N SER A 573 4.56 -0.59 -21.68
CA SER A 573 4.77 -1.65 -22.64
C SER A 573 6.25 -1.71 -23.05
N LEU A 574 6.82 -2.91 -23.01
CA LEU A 574 8.20 -3.18 -23.36
C LEU A 574 8.31 -3.87 -24.73
N PHE A 575 9.30 -3.47 -25.51
CA PHE A 575 9.58 -4.05 -26.83
C PHE A 575 11.08 -4.02 -27.16
N LEU A 576 11.48 -4.82 -28.15
CA LEU A 576 12.83 -4.79 -28.71
C LEU A 576 12.85 -3.82 -29.90
N ARG A 577 13.67 -2.77 -29.79
CA ARG A 577 13.91 -1.80 -30.85
C ARG A 577 14.74 -2.40 -31.98
N ALA A 578 14.68 -1.80 -33.16
CA ALA A 578 15.46 -2.22 -34.32
C ALA A 578 16.99 -2.20 -34.10
N ASP A 579 17.48 -1.37 -33.17
CA ASP A 579 18.89 -1.27 -32.79
C ASP A 579 19.31 -2.26 -31.69
N GLY A 580 18.39 -3.11 -31.22
CA GLY A 580 18.63 -4.12 -30.18
C GLY A 580 18.47 -3.60 -28.74
N ARG A 581 18.18 -2.31 -28.52
CA ARG A 581 17.93 -1.76 -27.18
C ARG A 581 16.49 -2.06 -26.73
N LEU A 582 16.28 -1.99 -25.42
CA LEU A 582 14.94 -2.01 -24.81
C LEU A 582 14.19 -0.74 -25.21
N GLY A 583 12.97 -0.91 -25.70
CA GLY A 583 11.98 0.15 -25.85
C GLY A 583 11.01 0.14 -24.67
N VAL A 584 10.64 1.34 -24.20
CA VAL A 584 9.69 1.56 -23.11
C VAL A 584 8.76 2.70 -23.46
N GLU A 585 7.46 2.43 -23.44
CA GLU A 585 6.40 3.42 -23.68
C GLU A 585 5.25 3.22 -22.69
N PRO A 586 4.55 4.29 -22.27
CA PRO A 586 3.31 4.14 -21.53
C PRO A 586 2.29 3.37 -22.37
N VAL A 587 1.40 2.63 -21.73
CA VAL A 587 0.35 1.90 -22.45
C VAL A 587 -0.54 2.86 -23.27
N GLU A 588 -0.90 2.45 -24.49
CA GLU A 588 -1.76 3.24 -25.39
C GLU A 588 -3.14 3.53 -24.78
N GLU A 589 -3.58 2.71 -23.82
CA GLU A 589 -4.84 2.92 -23.12
C GLU A 589 -4.89 4.24 -22.34
N THR A 590 -3.75 4.87 -22.05
CA THR A 590 -3.70 6.23 -21.48
C THR A 590 -4.43 7.27 -22.34
N GLU A 591 -4.56 7.04 -23.66
CA GLU A 591 -5.34 7.90 -24.54
C GLU A 591 -6.83 7.97 -24.17
N ARG A 592 -7.36 6.94 -23.49
CA ARG A 592 -8.75 6.93 -23.00
C ARG A 592 -9.01 7.94 -21.90
N LEU A 593 -7.95 8.40 -21.23
CA LEU A 593 -8.03 9.43 -20.20
C LEU A 593 -7.96 10.85 -20.78
N ARG A 594 -7.73 11.02 -22.10
CA ARG A 594 -7.70 12.34 -22.72
C ARG A 594 -9.07 13.01 -22.66
N GLY A 595 -9.11 14.16 -22.01
CA GLY A 595 -10.21 15.11 -22.04
C GLY A 595 -10.04 16.12 -23.16
N ARG A 596 -10.14 17.42 -22.83
CA ARG A 596 -10.02 18.50 -23.81
C ARG A 596 -8.57 18.68 -24.24
N ARG A 597 -8.35 18.79 -25.55
CA ARG A 597 -7.07 19.29 -26.08
C ARG A 597 -6.94 20.78 -25.81
N LEU A 598 -5.94 21.15 -25.02
CA LEU A 598 -5.63 22.53 -24.62
C LEU A 598 -4.75 23.25 -25.65
N LEU A 599 -3.82 22.53 -26.26
CA LEU A 599 -2.87 23.06 -27.24
C LEU A 599 -2.58 21.99 -28.30
N SER A 600 -2.43 22.43 -29.54
CA SER A 600 -1.92 21.61 -30.65
C SER A 600 -1.22 22.52 -31.63
N ALA A 601 0.10 22.38 -31.72
CA ALA A 601 0.95 23.20 -32.57
C ALA A 601 2.07 22.33 -33.14
N ALA A 602 2.38 22.55 -34.41
CA ALA A 602 3.47 21.88 -35.12
C ALA A 602 4.27 22.90 -35.93
N GLY A 603 5.57 22.69 -36.08
CA GLY A 603 6.48 23.57 -36.81
C GLY A 603 6.56 24.99 -36.25
N SER A 604 6.29 25.18 -34.95
CA SER A 604 6.19 26.50 -34.31
C SER A 604 7.49 26.91 -33.63
N SER A 605 7.76 28.22 -33.50
CA SER A 605 8.90 28.69 -32.70
C SER A 605 8.61 28.53 -31.21
N LEU A 606 9.68 28.45 -30.41
CA LEU A 606 9.56 28.35 -28.95
C LEU A 606 8.76 29.52 -28.35
N GLU A 607 8.95 30.74 -28.85
CA GLU A 607 8.21 31.93 -28.40
C GLU A 607 6.73 31.88 -28.75
N GLU A 608 6.38 31.30 -29.91
CA GLU A 608 4.98 31.15 -30.32
C GLU A 608 4.25 30.14 -29.43
N ILE A 609 4.90 29.01 -29.13
CA ILE A 609 4.36 28.02 -28.19
C ILE A 609 4.18 28.64 -26.81
N ASN A 610 5.19 29.34 -26.28
CA ASN A 610 5.10 29.98 -24.96
C ASN A 610 3.99 31.03 -24.86
N ARG A 611 3.65 31.71 -25.96
CA ARG A 611 2.52 32.64 -25.99
C ARG A 611 1.18 31.91 -25.84
N GLN A 612 1.05 30.72 -26.40
CA GLN A 612 -0.14 29.87 -26.26
C GLN A 612 -0.20 29.21 -24.87
N LEU A 613 0.95 28.77 -24.33
CA LEU A 613 1.03 28.18 -22.98
C LEU A 613 0.63 29.16 -21.87
N ALA A 614 0.68 30.47 -22.11
CA ALA A 614 0.19 31.47 -21.16
C ALA A 614 -1.31 31.31 -20.81
N ASP A 615 -2.09 30.68 -21.69
CA ASP A 615 -3.52 30.40 -21.48
C ASP A 615 -3.76 28.94 -21.03
N VAL A 616 -2.70 28.13 -20.85
CA VAL A 616 -2.77 26.74 -20.39
C VAL A 616 -2.47 26.67 -18.89
N SER A 617 -3.37 26.05 -18.14
CA SER A 617 -3.26 25.88 -16.69
C SER A 617 -3.89 24.56 -16.28
N GLY A 618 -3.15 23.70 -15.57
CA GLY A 618 -3.66 22.43 -15.06
C GLY A 618 -2.65 21.63 -14.25
N ASP A 619 -3.17 20.72 -13.44
CA ASP A 619 -2.40 19.74 -12.64
C ASP A 619 -2.67 18.29 -13.06
N LEU A 620 -3.51 18.08 -14.08
CA LEU A 620 -3.83 16.80 -14.72
C LEU A 620 -3.63 16.94 -16.24
N LEU A 621 -2.43 16.70 -16.72
CA LEU A 621 -2.05 16.96 -18.11
C LEU A 621 -1.31 15.77 -18.73
N GLU A 622 -1.55 15.56 -20.01
CA GLU A 622 -0.66 14.81 -20.89
C GLU A 622 -0.06 15.79 -21.90
N ILE A 623 1.25 15.70 -22.10
CA ILE A 623 2.02 16.60 -22.95
C ILE A 623 2.86 15.75 -23.91
N ILE A 624 2.67 15.96 -25.21
CA ILE A 624 3.50 15.37 -26.26
C ILE A 624 4.34 16.50 -26.83
N LEU A 625 5.66 16.43 -26.70
CA LEU A 625 6.57 17.54 -26.98
C LEU A 625 7.76 17.05 -27.79
N SER A 626 8.04 17.70 -28.92
CA SER A 626 9.22 17.43 -29.73
C SER A 626 10.02 18.69 -30.01
N PHE A 627 11.33 18.64 -29.77
CA PHE A 627 12.27 19.69 -30.15
C PHE A 627 13.03 19.25 -31.40
N HIS A 628 12.88 20.01 -32.49
CA HIS A 628 13.47 19.68 -33.77
C HIS A 628 14.67 20.56 -34.11
N SER A 629 15.74 19.95 -34.59
CA SER A 629 16.98 20.64 -35.00
C SER A 629 17.50 21.64 -33.94
N CYS A 630 17.33 21.27 -32.66
CA CYS A 630 17.69 22.08 -31.51
C CYS A 630 19.20 22.09 -31.28
N ARG A 631 19.84 23.26 -31.35
CA ARG A 631 21.28 23.43 -31.10
C ARG A 631 21.60 24.05 -29.74
N ALA A 632 20.60 24.09 -28.85
CA ALA A 632 20.81 24.43 -27.45
C ALA A 632 21.61 23.32 -26.75
N GLU A 633 22.43 23.70 -25.78
CA GLU A 633 23.13 22.76 -24.91
C GLU A 633 22.19 22.22 -23.84
N GLN A 634 21.31 23.09 -23.33
CA GLN A 634 20.23 22.73 -22.40
C GLN A 634 18.90 23.33 -22.84
N PHE A 635 17.86 22.49 -22.79
CA PHE A 635 16.51 22.88 -23.14
C PHE A 635 15.50 21.93 -22.49
N GLY A 636 14.25 22.39 -22.38
CA GLY A 636 13.20 21.58 -21.78
C GLY A 636 11.95 22.36 -21.44
N ILE A 637 11.26 21.90 -20.39
CA ILE A 637 9.95 22.38 -19.97
C ILE A 637 9.89 22.52 -18.44
N SER A 638 9.37 23.67 -18.00
CA SER A 638 8.97 23.92 -16.61
C SER A 638 7.50 23.52 -16.46
N LEU A 639 7.23 22.69 -15.45
CA LEU A 639 5.93 22.10 -15.10
C LEU A 639 5.53 22.58 -13.71
N ARG A 640 4.22 22.56 -13.41
CA ARG A 640 3.69 22.98 -12.11
C ARG A 640 4.27 24.33 -11.67
N ARG A 641 4.28 25.28 -12.61
CA ARG A 641 4.95 26.57 -12.47
C ARG A 641 3.99 27.61 -11.92
N SER A 642 4.37 28.32 -10.86
CA SER A 642 3.63 29.50 -10.38
C SER A 642 3.80 30.69 -11.35
N PRO A 643 2.88 31.67 -11.42
CA PRO A 643 2.96 32.76 -12.40
C PRO A 643 4.30 33.53 -12.38
N ASP A 644 4.85 33.74 -11.19
CA ASP A 644 6.14 34.40 -10.96
C ASP A 644 7.37 33.46 -11.05
N GLY A 645 7.18 32.15 -11.19
CA GLY A 645 8.26 31.16 -11.21
C GLY A 645 8.93 30.92 -9.85
N ALA A 646 8.25 31.28 -8.75
CA ALA A 646 8.70 30.97 -7.40
C ALA A 646 8.65 29.46 -7.11
N GLU A 647 7.64 28.76 -7.63
CA GLU A 647 7.60 27.29 -7.68
C GLU A 647 7.62 26.80 -9.12
N GLU A 648 8.42 25.76 -9.39
CA GLU A 648 8.49 25.05 -10.66
C GLU A 648 9.20 23.69 -10.51
N THR A 649 8.83 22.74 -11.36
CA THR A 649 9.55 21.47 -11.56
C THR A 649 10.00 21.39 -13.00
N VAL A 650 11.32 21.33 -13.25
CA VAL A 650 11.84 21.51 -14.61
C VAL A 650 12.40 20.21 -15.16
N ILE A 651 11.82 19.68 -16.23
CA ILE A 651 12.42 18.60 -17.03
C ILE A 651 13.35 19.24 -18.05
N ARG A 652 14.58 18.75 -18.14
CA ARG A 652 15.58 19.26 -19.08
C ARG A 652 16.43 18.15 -19.69
N PHE A 653 16.85 18.38 -20.93
CA PHE A 653 17.89 17.59 -21.57
C PHE A 653 19.19 18.39 -21.59
N ASN A 654 20.27 17.78 -21.10
CA ASN A 654 21.64 18.28 -21.20
C ASN A 654 22.33 17.53 -22.34
N ARG A 655 22.50 18.19 -23.49
CA ARG A 655 23.06 17.58 -24.70
C ARG A 655 24.54 17.23 -24.56
N PRO A 656 25.44 18.09 -24.01
CA PRO A 656 26.84 17.74 -23.80
C PRO A 656 27.05 16.46 -22.99
N GLU A 657 26.22 16.24 -21.97
CA GLU A 657 26.31 15.06 -21.09
C GLU A 657 25.39 13.92 -21.51
N GLN A 658 24.50 14.15 -22.48
CA GLN A 658 23.45 13.22 -22.93
C GLN A 658 22.56 12.78 -21.78
N ARG A 659 22.06 13.73 -20.97
CA ARG A 659 21.28 13.43 -19.75
C ARG A 659 19.88 14.00 -19.81
N LEU A 660 18.90 13.18 -19.43
CA LEU A 660 17.55 13.63 -19.08
C LEU A 660 17.50 13.84 -17.56
N GLU A 661 17.06 15.02 -17.14
CA GLU A 661 17.08 15.43 -15.75
C GLU A 661 15.78 16.12 -15.34
N VAL A 662 15.48 16.08 -14.04
CA VAL A 662 14.50 16.94 -13.40
C VAL A 662 15.13 17.78 -12.30
N ASP A 663 14.92 19.09 -12.36
CA ASP A 663 15.26 20.04 -11.32
C ASP A 663 14.05 20.31 -10.43
N ARG A 664 14.17 19.90 -9.17
CA ARG A 664 13.14 20.02 -8.11
C ARG A 664 13.53 21.06 -7.06
N THR A 665 14.59 21.84 -7.29
CA THR A 665 15.09 22.83 -6.31
C THR A 665 14.04 23.88 -5.95
N LYS A 666 13.10 24.14 -6.86
CA LYS A 666 11.96 25.04 -6.68
C LYS A 666 10.60 24.34 -6.73
N THR A 667 10.53 23.01 -6.59
CA THR A 667 9.22 22.32 -6.72
C THR A 667 8.22 22.75 -5.64
N THR A 668 8.72 23.16 -4.47
CA THR A 668 7.90 23.55 -3.32
C THR A 668 8.58 24.55 -2.40
N LEU A 669 7.80 25.49 -1.86
CA LEU A 669 8.17 26.43 -0.80
C LEU A 669 7.89 25.86 0.60
N ASP A 670 7.24 24.70 0.73
CA ASP A 670 7.04 24.07 2.03
C ASP A 670 8.36 23.45 2.52
N GLU A 671 8.95 24.03 3.57
CA GLU A 671 10.23 23.59 4.13
C GLU A 671 10.17 22.18 4.75
N ARG A 672 8.97 21.65 4.99
CA ARG A 672 8.78 20.28 5.53
C ARG A 672 8.87 19.21 4.44
N GLU A 673 8.68 19.58 3.17
CA GLU A 673 8.79 18.65 2.05
C GLU A 673 10.24 18.30 1.74
N ARG A 674 10.50 17.01 1.49
CA ARG A 674 11.85 16.48 1.24
C ARG A 674 12.21 16.41 -0.25
N THR A 675 11.21 16.40 -1.13
CA THR A 675 11.36 16.36 -2.59
C THR A 675 12.07 17.63 -3.09
N ARG A 676 13.40 17.55 -3.27
CA ARG A 676 14.28 18.65 -3.69
C ARG A 676 15.48 18.12 -4.48
N GLY A 677 16.28 19.03 -5.03
CA GLY A 677 17.52 18.70 -5.75
C GLY A 677 17.30 18.38 -7.22
N ILE A 678 18.37 17.96 -7.88
CA ILE A 678 18.38 17.59 -9.30
C ILE A 678 18.66 16.09 -9.39
N GLN A 679 17.85 15.38 -10.16
CA GLN A 679 18.04 13.95 -10.45
C GLN A 679 17.93 13.68 -11.94
N GLY A 680 18.40 12.53 -12.40
CA GLY A 680 18.40 12.16 -13.81
C GLY A 680 19.52 11.20 -14.18
N GLY A 681 19.58 10.86 -15.46
CA GLY A 681 20.51 9.85 -15.96
C GLY A 681 20.71 9.92 -17.47
N LEU A 682 21.48 8.97 -17.99
CA LEU A 682 21.87 8.91 -19.39
C LEU A 682 20.65 8.69 -20.30
N LEU A 683 20.47 9.58 -21.27
CA LEU A 683 19.57 9.46 -22.41
C LEU A 683 20.43 9.60 -23.70
N PRO A 684 20.90 8.49 -24.29
CA PRO A 684 21.88 8.53 -25.37
C PRO A 684 21.19 8.63 -26.74
N ILE A 685 20.77 9.85 -27.10
CA ILE A 685 20.11 10.17 -28.39
C ILE A 685 21.03 10.90 -29.38
N GLY A 686 22.23 11.31 -28.95
CA GLY A 686 23.22 12.01 -29.77
C GLY A 686 22.70 13.34 -30.30
N GLU A 687 22.61 13.42 -31.64
CA GLU A 687 22.11 14.59 -32.39
C GLU A 687 20.65 14.41 -32.87
N GLU A 688 19.98 13.33 -32.47
CA GLU A 688 18.57 13.11 -32.80
C GLU A 688 17.68 14.17 -32.11
N ASP A 689 16.48 14.34 -32.66
CA ASP A 689 15.46 15.19 -32.09
C ASP A 689 14.98 14.63 -30.74
N LEU A 690 14.71 15.53 -29.78
CA LEU A 690 14.22 15.12 -28.47
C LEU A 690 12.69 15.01 -28.52
N HIS A 691 12.18 13.79 -28.35
CA HIS A 691 10.76 13.50 -28.22
C HIS A 691 10.43 13.14 -26.78
N LEU A 692 9.50 13.86 -26.16
CA LEU A 692 9.04 13.67 -24.78
C LEU A 692 7.53 13.42 -24.77
N HIS A 693 7.11 12.40 -24.01
CA HIS A 693 5.72 12.14 -23.66
C HIS A 693 5.60 12.22 -22.15
N ILE A 694 4.96 13.28 -21.66
CA ILE A 694 4.97 13.67 -20.25
C ILE A 694 3.56 13.58 -19.68
N PHE A 695 3.42 12.91 -18.54
CA PHE A 695 2.22 12.95 -17.73
C PHE A 695 2.47 13.81 -16.49
N VAL A 696 1.54 14.72 -16.21
CA VAL A 696 1.52 15.55 -15.00
C VAL A 696 0.24 15.21 -14.25
N ASP A 697 0.40 14.58 -13.09
CA ASP A 697 -0.65 14.41 -12.10
C ASP A 697 -0.38 15.33 -10.90
N ARG A 698 -1.28 15.35 -9.93
CA ARG A 698 -1.26 16.28 -8.79
C ARG A 698 0.04 16.26 -8.01
N SER A 699 0.71 15.12 -7.90
CA SER A 699 2.04 15.06 -7.30
C SER A 699 3.02 14.11 -7.97
N LEU A 700 2.72 13.65 -9.17
CA LEU A 700 3.53 12.68 -9.90
C LEU A 700 3.73 13.20 -11.32
N ILE A 701 4.97 13.19 -11.77
CA ILE A 701 5.35 13.57 -13.11
C ILE A 701 6.16 12.40 -13.69
N GLU A 702 5.73 11.92 -14.84
CA GLU A 702 6.42 10.87 -15.61
C GLU A 702 6.74 11.40 -16.99
N CYS A 703 7.96 11.14 -17.47
CA CYS A 703 8.44 11.61 -18.77
C CYS A 703 9.11 10.47 -19.53
N TYR A 704 8.54 10.11 -20.67
CA TYR A 704 9.02 9.07 -21.56
C TYR A 704 9.74 9.72 -22.74
N ALA A 705 11.03 9.44 -22.89
CA ALA A 705 11.89 10.09 -23.87
C ALA A 705 12.25 9.15 -25.02
N GLY A 706 11.72 9.44 -26.21
CA GLY A 706 12.02 8.75 -27.47
C GLY A 706 11.76 7.23 -27.46
N GLY A 707 10.89 6.76 -26.57
CA GLY A 707 10.64 5.33 -26.35
C GLY A 707 11.86 4.57 -25.82
N LEU A 708 12.83 5.24 -25.18
CA LEU A 708 14.12 4.67 -24.78
C LEU A 708 14.34 4.64 -23.26
N LYS A 709 13.95 5.73 -22.56
CA LYS A 709 14.05 5.88 -21.11
C LYS A 709 12.82 6.59 -20.57
N SER A 710 12.43 6.28 -19.35
CA SER A 710 11.51 7.11 -18.58
C SER A 710 12.27 7.94 -17.52
N LEU A 711 11.62 8.96 -16.99
CA LEU A 711 12.01 9.68 -15.79
C LEU A 711 10.75 9.90 -14.95
N THR A 712 10.71 9.27 -13.79
CA THR A 712 9.61 9.39 -12.83
C THR A 712 10.01 10.28 -11.65
N THR A 713 9.11 11.17 -11.23
CA THR A 713 9.40 12.05 -10.09
C THR A 713 8.15 12.57 -9.38
N ARG A 714 8.33 12.94 -8.11
CA ARG A 714 7.29 13.58 -7.31
C ARG A 714 7.43 15.10 -7.32
N ALA A 715 6.29 15.79 -7.21
CA ALA A 715 6.24 17.25 -7.06
C ALA A 715 5.12 17.64 -6.10
N TYR A 716 5.43 18.38 -5.02
CA TYR A 716 4.45 18.76 -3.99
C TYR A 716 4.37 20.29 -3.84
N PRO A 717 3.91 21.02 -4.88
CA PRO A 717 3.87 22.48 -4.83
C PRO A 717 2.96 22.95 -3.68
N SER A 718 3.43 23.97 -2.96
CA SER A 718 2.70 24.54 -1.83
C SER A 718 1.67 25.57 -2.28
N ARG A 719 1.87 26.19 -3.45
CA ARG A 719 0.96 27.17 -4.04
C ARG A 719 -0.08 26.52 -4.92
N LEU A 720 -1.33 26.96 -4.76
CA LEU A 720 -2.46 26.47 -5.55
C LEU A 720 -2.44 26.97 -7.01
N ASP A 721 -1.71 28.04 -7.29
CA ASP A 721 -1.58 28.62 -8.63
C ASP A 721 -0.36 28.08 -9.42
N ALA A 722 0.33 27.07 -8.89
CA ALA A 722 1.44 26.37 -9.54
C ALA A 722 0.94 25.38 -10.60
N LEU A 723 0.32 25.92 -11.65
CA LEU A 723 -0.41 25.18 -12.69
C LEU A 723 0.09 25.48 -14.12
N GLY A 724 1.07 26.38 -14.25
CA GLY A 724 1.57 26.83 -15.55
C GLY A 724 2.63 25.90 -16.16
N LEU A 725 2.86 26.12 -17.45
CA LEU A 725 3.90 25.48 -18.26
C LEU A 725 4.80 26.54 -18.91
N LEU A 726 6.08 26.25 -19.11
CA LEU A 726 6.99 27.14 -19.86
C LEU A 726 8.10 26.34 -20.55
N LEU A 727 8.23 26.49 -21.87
CA LEU A 727 9.38 25.97 -22.62
C LEU A 727 10.57 26.92 -22.51
N TRP A 728 11.77 26.36 -22.49
CA TRP A 728 13.01 27.14 -22.49
C TRP A 728 14.15 26.41 -23.19
N ALA A 729 15.12 27.18 -23.67
CA ALA A 729 16.36 26.70 -24.26
C ALA A 729 17.46 27.76 -24.07
N ASP A 730 18.72 27.33 -23.89
CA ASP A 730 19.89 28.22 -23.79
C ASP A 730 20.56 28.53 -25.15
N GLY A 731 19.99 28.02 -26.23
CA GLY A 731 20.43 28.22 -27.60
C GLY A 731 19.27 28.12 -28.60
N PRO A 732 19.56 28.15 -29.91
CA PRO A 732 18.53 28.22 -30.92
C PRO A 732 17.78 26.88 -31.09
N VAL A 733 16.45 26.98 -31.19
CA VAL A 733 15.52 25.89 -31.50
C VAL A 733 14.85 26.23 -32.83
N GLU A 734 14.93 25.35 -33.84
CA GLU A 734 14.38 25.65 -35.16
C GLU A 734 12.85 25.60 -35.16
N HIS A 735 12.28 24.50 -34.65
CA HIS A 735 10.86 24.38 -34.41
C HIS A 735 10.53 23.38 -33.30
N VAL A 736 9.33 23.54 -32.75
CA VAL A 736 8.75 22.71 -31.69
C VAL A 736 7.37 22.24 -32.14
N ASP A 737 7.11 20.96 -31.87
CA ASP A 737 5.79 20.37 -31.97
C ASP A 737 5.29 20.08 -30.54
N MET A 738 4.06 20.47 -30.23
CA MET A 738 3.49 20.27 -28.90
C MET A 738 1.99 19.99 -28.98
N GLU A 739 1.56 18.98 -28.24
CA GLU A 739 0.16 18.77 -27.88
C GLU A 739 0.02 18.75 -26.36
N VAL A 740 -1.06 19.34 -25.85
CA VAL A 740 -1.41 19.30 -24.43
C VAL A 740 -2.87 18.89 -24.29
N TRP A 741 -3.12 17.89 -23.46
CA TRP A 741 -4.45 17.36 -23.16
C TRP A 741 -4.73 17.48 -21.66
N GLU A 742 -5.94 17.86 -21.30
CA GLU A 742 -6.46 17.60 -19.94
C GLU A 742 -6.61 16.09 -19.76
N MET A 743 -6.29 15.58 -18.56
CA MET A 743 -6.49 14.17 -18.22
C MET A 743 -7.69 14.00 -17.28
N THR A 744 -8.51 12.99 -17.54
CA THR A 744 -9.63 12.60 -16.67
C THR A 744 -9.16 11.64 -15.57
N PRO A 745 -9.82 11.60 -14.40
CA PRO A 745 -9.46 10.66 -13.35
C PRO A 745 -9.60 9.19 -13.75
N ALA A 746 -8.72 8.34 -13.22
CA ALA A 746 -8.77 6.88 -13.35
C ALA A 746 -9.92 6.23 -12.56
N TYR A 747 -10.52 6.98 -11.64
CA TYR A 747 -11.57 6.48 -10.75
C TYR A 747 -12.85 7.29 -10.97
N SER A 748 -14.01 6.61 -10.96
CA SER A 748 -15.29 7.28 -10.84
C SER A 748 -15.51 7.71 -9.40
N TRP A 749 -15.71 9.01 -9.17
CA TRP A 749 -15.85 9.62 -7.85
C TRP A 749 -17.30 9.81 -7.41
#